data_AF-D2VNF6-F1
#
_entry.id   AF-D2VNF6-F1
#
_cell.length_a   1.000
_cell.length_b   1.000
_cell.length_c   1.000
_cell.angle_alpha   90.00
_cell.angle_beta   90.00
_cell.angle_gamma   90.00
#
_symmetry.space_group_name_H-M   'P 1'
#
loop_
_entity.id
_entity.type
_entity.pdbx_description
1 polymer ?
#
loop_
_entity_poly.entity_id
_entity_poly.type
_entity_poly.pdbx_seq_one_letter_code
_entity_poly.pdbx_strand_id
1 'polypeptide(L)'
;MATNYHEDGLTTREVRSNSNSTSTGDHLHSDHQLKTPSSIISLSAVGLSIFFIIVTLALSFSLYGVFPKQCVKCERAELAIILTLSLVACASMGVCIAFALFLIWKAHSLRGVVKGTIYCLFVTSCVVSAILFAVFLIVYVVFMAIPLSSIVNKSGTLNVKSIVLETNTYLKSYPSYLTPNTKINIRRDVNGIIYVDGEKELDMIFGQGFATAQERLFQMDLIRRVSQGRLSEIADSSTLEDDKLSRFIGYARAAKKEMLLLNNQAKSALQAYTDGVNAYLQSGNAAPAEAILLGYDIEPWSIFDSLCVVKYIEFIMSVNYLDEERRYNAMTKYGVTLSRMEVLDPPVPFDAATIVTREDLGLNLTHQEELAMEWKQNRNNTGAYIPKSGSRKLGKSSSGRYSFISKTVKEMVRNTKKAIGSNNWAVNKAFTDSPTGYLANDPHLEFQAPDQFYLVQMNYRTSSDSSAPRNFSGAAFSGVPGIGIGRNEYIGWGVTLGYTDVQDLYILTPDPSNENNYLVDGVSKPFTIYSETIKISGADPVTIKVRESIFGPVLSESKTELPALRWIAQVENDTSVNNYYALILSKNWNEFRTYVNGIKSIVFNYAFMDVNGNIGYKLSGRIPMRREGHTGRYAVRGDTMTWDYDGYVPVDKAPEVYNPKRGYVSSANNRVVPPGYPYTVSADYFFDYRQQRIQELFAVLMKQNAETGSKLTMQDMINIQLDTFSVVYRDYKFMFVNMTSGMAKKGSKYSDLLTSLINWDGYMKKTSKEASLFEGFLRYFGTLASKEMEGAEAANYRLALWYYYKDAMLRNNDQACINQGYSTCTDYAIAKFVLMVDTFYNQYGEIPTWGTIHATPIYHIAGKDTPIIGCLSEIILKTEGGTETVLLNNVDENYQTNEGPVYRQILTFNNALHRDKLILPTGNDGNIFAKNYDNMGTLYANGEYLDSKYVEEADISDTFVINVSE
;
A
#
# COMPACT_ATOMS: atom_id res chain seq x y z
N MET A 1 -37.58 -60.83 13.81
CA MET A 1 -38.16 -61.83 12.88
C MET A 1 -37.40 -61.73 11.57
N ALA A 2 -36.91 -62.89 11.10
CA ALA A 2 -36.58 -63.30 9.73
C ALA A 2 -36.26 -62.28 8.59
N THR A 3 -35.12 -62.58 7.92
CA THR A 3 -34.88 -62.61 6.45
C THR A 3 -34.78 -61.32 5.62
N ASN A 4 -33.96 -61.23 4.55
CA ASN A 4 -32.64 -61.80 4.19
C ASN A 4 -32.28 -61.29 2.76
N TYR A 5 -30.99 -61.04 2.45
CA TYR A 5 -30.22 -61.61 1.31
C TYR A 5 -28.84 -60.90 1.08
N HIS A 6 -27.75 -61.66 1.27
CA HIS A 6 -26.45 -61.76 0.55
C HIS A 6 -25.96 -60.59 -0.36
N GLU A 7 -24.79 -59.96 -0.11
CA GLU A 7 -23.37 -60.36 -0.42
C GLU A 7 -22.86 -59.68 -1.72
N ASP A 8 -21.58 -59.36 -1.96
CA ASP A 8 -20.33 -59.46 -1.17
C ASP A 8 -19.32 -58.38 -1.66
N GLY A 9 -18.20 -58.10 -0.98
CA GLY A 9 -17.24 -57.11 -1.54
C GLY A 9 -16.06 -56.51 -0.75
N LEU A 10 -15.58 -57.13 0.33
CA LEU A 10 -14.22 -56.96 0.93
C LEU A 10 -13.69 -55.56 1.37
N THR A 11 -13.20 -55.52 2.61
CA THR A 11 -12.67 -54.35 3.32
C THR A 11 -11.14 -54.34 3.52
N THR A 12 -10.56 -53.14 3.57
CA THR A 12 -9.46 -52.59 4.41
C THR A 12 -8.74 -53.52 5.43
N ARG A 13 -7.48 -53.31 5.88
CA ARG A 13 -6.80 -52.03 6.20
C ARG A 13 -5.29 -52.19 6.54
N GLU A 14 -4.60 -51.05 6.60
CA GLU A 14 -3.37 -50.68 7.35
C GLU A 14 -3.24 -51.29 8.78
N VAL A 15 -2.12 -51.24 9.55
CA VAL A 15 -0.67 -50.92 9.44
C VAL A 15 -0.07 -51.30 10.82
N ARG A 16 1.21 -51.73 10.92
CA ARG A 16 2.14 -51.30 12.01
C ARG A 16 3.60 -51.70 11.77
N SER A 17 4.47 -51.09 12.56
CA SER A 17 5.88 -50.76 12.28
C SER A 17 6.90 -51.41 13.23
N ASN A 18 8.13 -51.60 12.73
CA ASN A 18 9.42 -51.63 13.46
C ASN A 18 9.61 -52.76 14.52
N SER A 19 10.83 -53.27 14.82
CA SER A 19 12.21 -53.02 14.36
C SER A 19 13.13 -54.14 14.87
N ASN A 20 14.35 -54.30 14.31
CA ASN A 20 15.61 -54.89 14.85
C ASN A 20 15.52 -56.07 15.88
N SER A 21 16.25 -57.18 15.78
CA SER A 21 17.63 -57.45 15.30
C SER A 21 17.78 -58.94 14.86
N THR A 22 18.92 -59.60 14.62
CA THR A 22 20.38 -59.37 14.87
C THR A 22 21.24 -60.17 13.86
N SER A 23 22.57 -59.94 13.85
CA SER A 23 23.61 -60.85 13.32
C SER A 23 23.75 -62.14 14.17
N THR A 24 24.33 -63.28 13.78
CA THR A 24 25.57 -63.59 13.02
C THR A 24 25.60 -65.07 12.55
N GLY A 25 26.38 -65.40 11.51
CA GLY A 25 26.96 -66.74 11.27
C GLY A 25 26.01 -67.81 10.69
N ASP A 26 26.44 -68.78 9.86
CA ASP A 26 27.81 -69.15 9.49
C ASP A 26 27.97 -69.61 8.02
N HIS A 27 29.23 -69.57 7.57
CA HIS A 27 29.74 -70.16 6.33
C HIS A 27 29.75 -71.72 6.37
N LEU A 28 30.01 -72.53 5.33
CA LEU A 28 30.70 -72.40 4.03
C LEU A 28 30.06 -73.36 2.97
N HIS A 29 30.21 -73.01 1.68
CA HIS A 29 30.66 -73.82 0.51
C HIS A 29 30.63 -75.38 0.54
N SER A 30 30.47 -76.13 -0.57
CA SER A 30 30.36 -75.89 -2.04
C SER A 30 29.69 -77.15 -2.70
N ASP A 31 29.40 -77.34 -4.01
CA ASP A 31 30.16 -76.96 -5.22
C ASP A 31 29.38 -77.03 -6.57
N HIS A 32 29.98 -76.38 -7.59
CA HIS A 32 29.85 -76.55 -9.06
C HIS A 32 28.44 -76.70 -9.73
N GLN A 33 28.06 -75.87 -10.72
CA GLN A 33 28.74 -75.64 -12.01
C GLN A 33 28.43 -74.28 -12.69
N LEU A 34 29.22 -73.95 -13.73
CA LEU A 34 29.29 -72.65 -14.43
C LEU A 34 28.19 -72.38 -15.47
N LYS A 35 27.71 -71.12 -15.56
CA LYS A 35 27.27 -70.46 -16.81
C LYS A 35 27.63 -68.97 -16.89
N THR A 36 28.77 -68.68 -17.54
CA THR A 36 29.13 -67.49 -18.37
C THR A 36 29.04 -66.03 -17.82
N PRO A 37 29.93 -65.11 -18.26
CA PRO A 37 30.21 -63.84 -17.55
C PRO A 37 29.50 -62.58 -18.11
N SER A 38 28.41 -62.73 -18.88
CA SER A 38 27.78 -61.62 -19.60
C SER A 38 26.86 -60.72 -18.75
N SER A 39 26.33 -61.21 -17.63
CA SER A 39 25.30 -60.53 -16.82
C SER A 39 25.84 -59.54 -15.78
N ILE A 40 27.11 -59.62 -15.40
CA ILE A 40 27.70 -58.76 -14.34
C ILE A 40 28.20 -57.41 -14.90
N ILE A 41 28.56 -57.38 -16.19
CA ILE A 41 29.07 -56.17 -16.85
C ILE A 41 27.92 -55.19 -17.20
N SER A 42 26.69 -55.68 -17.44
CA SER A 42 25.54 -54.82 -17.74
C SER A 42 25.03 -54.07 -16.51
N LEU A 43 24.95 -54.72 -15.34
CA LEU A 43 24.48 -54.07 -14.10
C LEU A 43 25.43 -52.95 -13.61
N SER A 44 26.74 -53.13 -13.76
CA SER A 44 27.73 -52.12 -13.35
C SER A 44 27.71 -50.86 -14.23
N ALA A 45 27.46 -51.01 -15.54
CA ALA A 45 27.31 -49.86 -16.44
C ALA A 45 26.03 -49.07 -16.19
N VAL A 46 24.89 -49.75 -15.95
CA VAL A 46 23.62 -49.09 -15.60
C VAL A 46 23.73 -48.38 -14.24
N GLY A 47 24.37 -49.00 -13.25
CA GLY A 47 24.64 -48.39 -11.95
C GLY A 47 25.48 -47.10 -12.06
N LEU A 48 26.55 -47.10 -12.86
CA LEU A 48 27.35 -45.89 -13.10
C LEU A 48 26.55 -44.80 -13.83
N SER A 49 25.76 -45.14 -14.83
CA SER A 49 24.93 -44.17 -15.56
C SER A 49 23.89 -43.51 -14.67
N ILE A 50 23.22 -44.29 -13.81
CA ILE A 50 22.28 -43.77 -12.81
C ILE A 50 23.00 -42.88 -11.79
N PHE A 51 24.19 -43.29 -11.32
CA PHE A 51 25.01 -42.47 -10.42
C PHE A 51 25.39 -41.12 -11.04
N PHE A 52 25.87 -41.10 -12.28
CA PHE A 52 26.17 -39.84 -12.98
C PHE A 52 24.93 -38.98 -13.24
N ILE A 53 23.78 -39.57 -13.59
CA ILE A 53 22.52 -38.83 -13.73
C ILE A 53 22.11 -38.19 -12.39
N ILE A 54 22.19 -38.94 -11.28
CA ILE A 54 21.87 -38.42 -9.94
C ILE A 54 22.85 -37.32 -9.53
N VAL A 55 24.15 -37.47 -9.80
CA VAL A 55 25.17 -36.45 -9.50
C VAL A 55 24.97 -35.20 -10.38
N THR A 56 24.65 -35.33 -11.66
CA THR A 56 24.34 -34.19 -12.54
C THR A 56 23.05 -33.50 -12.11
N LEU A 57 22.00 -34.23 -11.73
CA LEU A 57 20.78 -33.64 -11.17
C LEU A 57 21.05 -32.94 -9.83
N ALA A 58 21.83 -33.55 -8.93
CA ALA A 58 22.20 -32.95 -7.65
C ALA A 58 23.05 -31.68 -7.81
N LEU A 59 23.99 -31.66 -8.76
CA LEU A 59 24.78 -30.47 -9.12
C LEU A 59 23.90 -29.39 -9.77
N SER A 60 22.94 -29.78 -10.59
CA SER A 60 21.97 -28.85 -11.21
C SER A 60 21.06 -28.22 -10.15
N PHE A 61 20.55 -29.00 -9.19
CA PHE A 61 19.74 -28.53 -8.07
C PHE A 61 20.54 -27.68 -7.07
N SER A 62 21.81 -27.98 -6.83
CA SER A 62 22.67 -27.16 -5.96
C SER A 62 23.12 -25.86 -6.64
N LEU A 63 23.36 -25.85 -7.95
CA LEU A 63 23.53 -24.60 -8.71
C LEU A 63 22.26 -23.74 -8.67
N TYR A 64 21.07 -24.33 -8.79
CA TYR A 64 19.79 -23.64 -8.59
C TYR A 64 19.58 -23.13 -7.15
N GLY A 65 20.22 -23.78 -6.16
CA GLY A 65 20.12 -23.43 -4.74
C GLY A 65 21.13 -22.37 -4.27
N VAL A 66 22.14 -22.03 -5.08
CA VAL A 66 23.23 -21.10 -4.73
C VAL A 66 22.98 -19.66 -5.20
N PHE A 67 22.05 -19.43 -6.14
CA PHE A 67 21.63 -18.08 -6.51
C PHE A 67 20.47 -17.61 -5.59
N PRO A 68 20.56 -16.40 -5.00
CA PRO A 68 19.56 -15.92 -4.05
C PRO A 68 18.20 -15.67 -4.71
N LYS A 69 17.11 -15.97 -3.99
CA LYS A 69 15.71 -15.81 -4.41
C LYS A 69 15.23 -14.34 -4.45
N GLN A 70 16.10 -13.39 -4.76
CA GLN A 70 15.76 -11.97 -4.81
C GLN A 70 16.21 -11.36 -6.13
N CYS A 71 15.35 -10.52 -6.69
CA CYS A 71 15.50 -9.92 -8.00
C CYS A 71 16.78 -9.07 -8.07
N VAL A 72 17.78 -9.54 -8.82
CA VAL A 72 18.95 -8.72 -9.19
C VAL A 72 18.72 -8.28 -10.63
N LYS A 73 18.65 -6.95 -10.84
CA LYS A 73 18.35 -6.32 -12.14
C LYS A 73 19.12 -7.01 -13.28
N CYS A 74 18.39 -7.34 -14.35
CA CYS A 74 18.88 -8.18 -15.44
C CYS A 74 20.02 -7.53 -16.23
N GLU A 75 21.24 -8.03 -16.04
CA GLU A 75 22.24 -8.12 -17.13
C GLU A 75 22.66 -9.57 -17.44
N ARG A 76 22.32 -10.54 -16.59
CA ARG A 76 22.81 -11.92 -16.72
C ARG A 76 21.81 -13.03 -16.40
N ALA A 77 20.51 -12.77 -16.26
CA ALA A 77 19.53 -13.85 -16.03
C ALA A 77 19.45 -14.78 -17.26
N GLU A 78 19.21 -14.23 -18.45
CA GLU A 78 19.23 -14.99 -19.70
C GLU A 78 20.61 -15.59 -19.96
N LEU A 79 21.69 -14.81 -19.80
CA LEU A 79 23.04 -15.30 -20.03
C LEU A 79 23.42 -16.44 -19.06
N ALA A 80 23.01 -16.39 -17.80
CA ALA A 80 23.28 -17.44 -16.81
C ALA A 80 22.40 -18.68 -17.01
N ILE A 81 21.14 -18.52 -17.42
CA ILE A 81 20.28 -19.66 -17.81
C ILE A 81 20.83 -20.32 -19.07
N ILE A 82 21.19 -19.54 -20.10
CA ILE A 82 21.82 -20.03 -21.33
C ILE A 82 23.19 -20.66 -21.02
N LEU A 83 24.05 -20.05 -20.21
CA LEU A 83 25.33 -20.65 -19.80
C LEU A 83 25.14 -21.91 -18.97
N THR A 84 24.19 -21.95 -18.04
CA THR A 84 23.95 -23.15 -17.21
C THR A 84 23.40 -24.30 -18.06
N LEU A 85 22.41 -24.03 -18.92
CA LEU A 85 21.89 -25.03 -19.85
C LEU A 85 22.94 -25.46 -20.89
N SER A 86 23.76 -24.54 -21.39
CA SER A 86 24.89 -24.85 -22.31
C SER A 86 26.00 -25.63 -21.63
N LEU A 87 26.31 -25.35 -20.35
CA LEU A 87 27.28 -26.09 -19.56
C LEU A 87 26.76 -27.48 -19.20
N VAL A 88 25.47 -27.64 -18.89
CA VAL A 88 24.82 -28.95 -18.71
C VAL A 88 24.78 -29.75 -20.03
N ALA A 89 24.51 -29.10 -21.16
CA ALA A 89 24.59 -29.71 -22.49
C ALA A 89 26.04 -30.12 -22.86
N CYS A 90 27.02 -29.24 -22.65
CA CYS A 90 28.44 -29.54 -22.88
C CYS A 90 28.99 -30.61 -21.92
N ALA A 91 28.57 -30.61 -20.65
CA ALA A 91 28.95 -31.64 -19.68
C ALA A 91 28.35 -33.01 -20.04
N SER A 92 27.07 -33.05 -20.43
CA SER A 92 26.43 -34.29 -20.88
C SER A 92 27.02 -34.81 -22.20
N MET A 93 27.29 -33.95 -23.19
CA MET A 93 28.07 -34.31 -24.38
C MET A 93 29.49 -34.77 -24.03
N GLY A 94 30.18 -34.09 -23.11
CA GLY A 94 31.53 -34.44 -22.66
C GLY A 94 31.59 -35.82 -21.98
N VAL A 95 30.61 -36.13 -21.12
CA VAL A 95 30.46 -37.45 -20.50
C VAL A 95 30.13 -38.52 -21.56
N CYS A 96 29.24 -38.24 -22.51
CA CYS A 96 28.95 -39.17 -23.61
C CYS A 96 30.18 -39.42 -24.50
N ILE A 97 30.98 -38.40 -24.82
CA ILE A 97 32.21 -38.53 -25.61
C ILE A 97 33.28 -39.28 -24.82
N ALA A 98 33.48 -38.98 -23.53
CA ALA A 98 34.42 -39.71 -22.68
C ALA A 98 34.04 -41.19 -22.54
N PHE A 99 32.75 -41.49 -22.38
CA PHE A 99 32.24 -42.87 -22.32
C PHE A 99 32.35 -43.59 -23.67
N ALA A 100 32.10 -42.89 -24.79
CA ALA A 100 32.33 -43.41 -26.13
C ALA A 100 33.82 -43.74 -26.39
N LEU A 101 34.73 -42.82 -26.03
CA LEU A 101 36.17 -43.03 -26.15
C LEU A 101 36.66 -44.19 -25.25
N PHE A 102 36.12 -44.31 -24.04
CA PHE A 102 36.40 -45.44 -23.14
C PHE A 102 35.91 -46.78 -23.73
N LEU A 103 34.72 -46.81 -24.33
CA LEU A 103 34.19 -48.00 -25.01
C LEU A 103 34.98 -48.34 -26.29
N ILE A 104 35.43 -47.35 -27.06
CA ILE A 104 36.30 -47.53 -28.24
C ILE A 104 37.66 -48.10 -27.83
N TRP A 105 38.28 -47.54 -26.78
CA TRP A 105 39.53 -48.04 -26.20
C TRP A 105 39.40 -49.51 -25.74
N LYS A 106 38.31 -49.82 -25.04
CA LYS A 106 38.02 -51.18 -24.55
C LYS A 106 37.59 -52.15 -25.66
N ALA A 107 37.06 -51.66 -26.78
CA ALA A 107 36.71 -52.47 -27.95
C ALA A 107 37.94 -52.89 -28.77
N HIS A 108 39.07 -52.18 -28.68
CA HIS A 108 40.30 -52.60 -29.35
C HIS A 108 40.96 -53.86 -28.73
N SER A 109 40.67 -54.18 -27.46
CA SER A 109 41.30 -55.31 -26.74
C SER A 109 40.49 -56.62 -26.70
N LEU A 110 39.30 -56.68 -27.33
CA LEU A 110 38.38 -57.83 -27.21
C LEU A 110 37.92 -58.39 -28.57
N ARG A 111 37.80 -59.72 -28.68
CA ARG A 111 37.44 -60.46 -29.91
C ARG A 111 35.99 -60.96 -29.95
N GLY A 112 35.47 -61.10 -31.17
CA GLY A 112 34.33 -61.96 -31.50
C GLY A 112 32.97 -61.40 -31.11
N VAL A 113 32.49 -61.76 -29.92
CA VAL A 113 31.06 -61.62 -29.55
C VAL A 113 30.80 -60.38 -28.69
N VAL A 114 31.73 -59.99 -27.82
CA VAL A 114 31.58 -58.82 -26.93
C VAL A 114 31.50 -57.50 -27.70
N LYS A 115 32.12 -57.42 -28.89
CA LYS A 115 32.02 -56.25 -29.78
C LYS A 115 30.59 -55.96 -30.21
N GLY A 116 29.78 -56.98 -30.51
CA GLY A 116 28.38 -56.79 -30.91
C GLY A 116 27.54 -56.17 -29.80
N THR A 117 27.69 -56.66 -28.57
CA THR A 117 26.97 -56.11 -27.41
C THR A 117 27.41 -54.69 -27.07
N ILE A 118 28.71 -54.38 -27.13
CA ILE A 118 29.22 -53.01 -26.93
C ILE A 118 28.71 -52.08 -28.03
N TYR A 119 28.67 -52.53 -29.29
CA TYR A 119 28.14 -51.73 -30.40
C TYR A 119 26.64 -51.47 -30.25
N CYS A 120 25.84 -52.48 -29.87
CA CYS A 120 24.43 -52.27 -29.53
C CYS A 120 24.25 -51.28 -28.36
N LEU A 121 25.02 -51.40 -27.28
CA LEU A 121 24.93 -50.45 -26.16
C LEU A 121 25.33 -49.02 -26.57
N PHE A 122 26.35 -48.87 -27.42
CA PHE A 122 26.75 -47.58 -27.99
C PHE A 122 25.65 -46.98 -28.87
N VAL A 123 25.11 -47.75 -29.81
CA VAL A 123 24.00 -47.32 -30.69
C VAL A 123 22.76 -46.97 -29.85
N THR A 124 22.37 -47.80 -28.88
CA THR A 124 21.25 -47.50 -27.98
C THR A 124 21.51 -46.22 -27.17
N SER A 125 22.72 -46.01 -26.66
CA SER A 125 23.06 -44.75 -25.96
C SER A 125 22.99 -43.55 -26.90
N CYS A 126 23.48 -43.64 -28.13
CA CYS A 126 23.38 -42.56 -29.12
C CYS A 126 21.92 -42.28 -29.51
N VAL A 127 21.09 -43.31 -29.67
CA VAL A 127 19.66 -43.18 -29.96
C VAL A 127 18.91 -42.57 -28.79
N VAL A 128 19.16 -43.01 -27.55
CA VAL A 128 18.56 -42.40 -26.35
C VAL A 128 19.00 -40.95 -26.18
N SER A 129 20.28 -40.63 -26.39
CA SER A 129 20.76 -39.24 -26.36
C SER A 129 20.15 -38.39 -27.47
N ALA A 130 19.98 -38.93 -28.68
CA ALA A 130 19.32 -38.23 -29.78
C ALA A 130 17.81 -38.01 -29.51
N ILE A 131 17.13 -38.98 -28.90
CA ILE A 131 15.73 -38.85 -28.48
C ILE A 131 15.61 -37.81 -27.35
N LEU A 132 16.48 -37.85 -26.34
CA LEU A 132 16.49 -36.85 -25.26
C LEU A 132 16.82 -35.45 -25.78
N PHE A 133 17.74 -35.32 -26.74
CA PHE A 133 18.04 -34.06 -27.40
C PHE A 133 16.86 -33.58 -28.26
N ALA A 134 16.18 -34.47 -28.98
CA ALA A 134 14.97 -34.15 -29.75
C ALA A 134 13.79 -33.76 -28.85
N VAL A 135 13.59 -34.45 -27.72
CA VAL A 135 12.59 -34.10 -26.71
C VAL A 135 12.95 -32.77 -26.05
N PHE A 136 14.23 -32.50 -25.76
CA PHE A 136 14.68 -31.19 -25.31
C PHE A 136 14.43 -30.11 -26.36
N LEU A 137 14.70 -30.38 -27.64
CA LEU A 137 14.41 -29.45 -28.75
C LEU A 137 12.90 -29.23 -28.92
N ILE A 138 12.07 -30.26 -28.76
CA ILE A 138 10.61 -30.13 -28.79
C ILE A 138 10.12 -29.36 -27.58
N VAL A 139 10.61 -29.63 -26.37
CA VAL A 139 10.24 -28.88 -25.16
C VAL A 139 10.73 -27.44 -25.23
N TYR A 140 11.93 -27.19 -25.76
CA TYR A 140 12.48 -25.84 -25.99
C TYR A 140 11.68 -25.10 -27.06
N VAL A 141 11.40 -25.72 -28.21
CA VAL A 141 10.55 -25.15 -29.26
C VAL A 141 9.12 -24.96 -28.75
N VAL A 142 8.56 -25.84 -27.92
CA VAL A 142 7.21 -25.67 -27.37
C VAL A 142 7.18 -24.59 -26.30
N PHE A 143 8.13 -24.53 -25.35
CA PHE A 143 8.19 -23.46 -24.35
C PHE A 143 8.59 -22.09 -24.91
N MET A 144 9.32 -22.03 -26.03
CA MET A 144 9.61 -20.79 -26.74
C MET A 144 8.54 -20.44 -27.79
N ALA A 145 7.85 -21.42 -28.40
CA ALA A 145 6.75 -21.19 -29.35
C ALA A 145 5.37 -21.04 -28.69
N ILE A 146 5.16 -21.44 -27.45
CA ILE A 146 3.94 -21.07 -26.71
C ILE A 146 3.84 -19.54 -26.53
N PRO A 147 4.92 -18.79 -26.20
CA PRO A 147 4.91 -17.32 -26.29
C PRO A 147 5.15 -16.74 -27.70
N LEU A 148 5.71 -17.49 -28.67
CA LEU A 148 5.93 -17.00 -30.06
C LEU A 148 4.85 -17.37 -31.08
N SER A 149 3.86 -18.22 -30.76
CA SER A 149 2.73 -18.54 -31.65
C SER A 149 1.58 -17.53 -31.55
N SER A 150 1.48 -16.81 -30.43
CA SER A 150 0.86 -15.47 -30.36
C SER A 150 1.77 -14.37 -30.93
N ILE A 151 3.08 -14.65 -31.01
CA ILE A 151 4.19 -13.81 -31.51
C ILE A 151 4.13 -13.41 -33.00
N VAL A 152 3.90 -14.43 -33.84
CA VAL A 152 4.44 -14.51 -35.20
C VAL A 152 3.36 -14.88 -36.23
N ASN A 153 3.13 -13.98 -37.19
CA ASN A 153 2.24 -14.22 -38.33
C ASN A 153 2.88 -15.21 -39.34
N LYS A 154 2.09 -15.77 -40.26
CA LYS A 154 2.45 -16.93 -41.13
C LYS A 154 3.72 -16.80 -42.00
N SER A 155 4.36 -15.64 -42.06
CA SER A 155 5.62 -15.38 -42.78
C SER A 155 6.91 -15.47 -41.94
N GLY A 156 6.83 -15.67 -40.62
CA GLY A 156 8.00 -15.99 -39.79
C GLY A 156 8.90 -14.81 -39.38
N THR A 157 8.48 -13.56 -39.59
CA THR A 157 9.25 -12.35 -39.19
C THR A 157 8.68 -11.70 -37.94
N LEU A 158 9.52 -11.53 -36.91
CA LEU A 158 9.22 -10.75 -35.70
C LEU A 158 9.15 -9.24 -36.03
N ASN A 159 7.98 -8.63 -35.83
CA ASN A 159 7.82 -7.17 -35.90
C ASN A 159 6.96 -6.67 -34.74
N VAL A 160 7.60 -6.31 -33.62
CA VAL A 160 6.91 -5.81 -32.41
C VAL A 160 6.12 -4.53 -32.71
N LYS A 161 6.47 -3.75 -33.73
CA LYS A 161 5.70 -2.57 -34.16
C LYS A 161 4.35 -2.92 -34.80
N SER A 162 4.14 -4.10 -35.37
CA SER A 162 2.84 -4.44 -36.01
C SER A 162 1.77 -4.84 -34.99
N ILE A 163 2.16 -5.39 -33.83
CA ILE A 163 1.21 -5.75 -32.75
C ILE A 163 0.55 -4.49 -32.14
N VAL A 164 1.24 -3.34 -32.19
CA VAL A 164 0.71 -2.03 -31.76
C VAL A 164 -0.20 -1.39 -32.83
N LEU A 165 -0.26 -1.94 -34.05
CA LEU A 165 -0.91 -1.32 -35.22
C LEU A 165 -2.13 -2.07 -35.77
N GLU A 166 -2.30 -3.37 -35.49
CA GLU A 166 -3.43 -4.17 -36.01
C GLU A 166 -4.69 -4.21 -35.12
N THR A 167 -4.73 -3.52 -33.97
CA THR A 167 -5.95 -3.41 -33.12
C THR A 167 -6.94 -2.32 -33.56
N ASN A 168 -6.56 -1.43 -34.48
CA ASN A 168 -7.40 -0.30 -34.92
C ASN A 168 -8.40 -0.65 -36.04
N THR A 169 -9.41 -1.47 -35.74
CA THR A 169 -10.65 -1.51 -36.56
C THR A 169 -11.95 -1.87 -35.82
N TYR A 170 -12.00 -1.67 -34.50
CA TYR A 170 -13.28 -1.60 -33.78
C TYR A 170 -13.58 -0.16 -33.36
N LEU A 171 -14.18 0.60 -34.29
CA LEU A 171 -14.89 1.84 -33.99
C LEU A 171 -16.14 1.51 -33.16
N LYS A 172 -15.93 1.29 -31.85
CA LYS A 172 -17.01 1.42 -30.86
C LYS A 172 -17.58 2.82 -30.98
N SER A 173 -18.90 2.95 -30.92
CA SER A 173 -19.56 4.26 -30.93
C SER A 173 -19.29 4.98 -29.60
N TYR A 174 -18.17 5.70 -29.52
CA TYR A 174 -17.91 6.64 -28.44
C TYR A 174 -18.98 7.74 -28.48
N PRO A 175 -19.50 8.19 -27.32
CA PRO A 175 -20.41 9.33 -27.28
C PRO A 175 -19.69 10.58 -27.80
N SER A 176 -20.41 11.44 -28.52
CA SER A 176 -19.90 12.76 -28.92
C SER A 176 -19.54 13.58 -27.68
N TYR A 177 -18.27 13.92 -27.55
CA TYR A 177 -17.71 14.77 -26.50
C TYR A 177 -17.67 16.23 -26.96
N LEU A 178 -17.62 17.18 -26.02
CA LEU A 178 -17.44 18.59 -26.40
C LEU A 178 -15.97 18.84 -26.71
N THR A 179 -15.66 18.94 -27.99
CA THR A 179 -14.37 19.35 -28.52
C THR A 179 -14.15 20.86 -28.30
N PRO A 180 -13.07 21.30 -27.62
CA PRO A 180 -12.69 22.71 -27.57
C PRO A 180 -12.40 23.25 -28.98
N ASN A 181 -12.88 24.44 -29.36
CA ASN A 181 -12.54 25.06 -30.66
C ASN A 181 -11.23 25.87 -30.63
N THR A 182 -10.30 25.47 -29.75
CA THR A 182 -9.13 26.26 -29.31
C THR A 182 -7.90 25.36 -29.24
N LYS A 183 -6.71 25.95 -29.33
CA LYS A 183 -5.46 25.18 -29.36
C LYS A 183 -5.04 24.81 -27.94
N ILE A 184 -4.71 23.54 -27.71
CA ILE A 184 -4.20 23.05 -26.42
C ILE A 184 -2.79 22.49 -26.63
N ASN A 185 -1.81 23.02 -25.88
CA ASN A 185 -0.42 22.56 -25.93
C ASN A 185 -0.13 21.69 -24.70
N ILE A 186 0.20 20.41 -24.91
CA ILE A 186 0.65 19.48 -23.86
C ILE A 186 2.13 19.19 -24.09
N ARG A 187 2.96 19.47 -23.09
CA ARG A 187 4.42 19.44 -23.17
C ARG A 187 4.99 18.59 -22.03
N ARG A 188 6.17 17.99 -22.24
CA ARG A 188 6.88 17.19 -21.23
C ARG A 188 8.33 17.61 -21.12
N ASP A 189 8.85 17.68 -19.90
CA ASP A 189 10.28 17.87 -19.66
C ASP A 189 11.04 16.53 -19.69
N VAL A 190 12.35 16.62 -19.53
CA VAL A 190 13.26 15.46 -19.49
C VAL A 190 12.97 14.45 -18.36
N ASN A 191 12.18 14.84 -17.35
CA ASN A 191 11.76 14.00 -16.23
C ASN A 191 10.35 13.41 -16.41
N GLY A 192 9.61 13.86 -17.44
CA GLY A 192 8.22 13.47 -17.71
C GLY A 192 7.16 14.30 -17.00
N ILE A 193 7.51 15.43 -16.38
CA ILE A 193 6.53 16.34 -15.78
C ILE A 193 5.63 16.88 -16.89
N ILE A 194 4.31 16.79 -16.70
CA ILE A 194 3.33 17.26 -17.68
C ILE A 194 3.15 18.78 -17.56
N TYR A 195 3.16 19.47 -18.69
CA TYR A 195 2.88 20.91 -18.82
C TYR A 195 1.67 21.11 -19.74
N VAL A 196 0.58 21.66 -19.23
CA VAL A 196 -0.65 21.95 -20.00
C VAL A 196 -0.83 23.46 -20.14
N ASP A 197 -0.99 23.93 -21.38
CA ASP A 197 -1.25 25.34 -21.71
C ASP A 197 -2.51 25.42 -22.60
N GLY A 198 -3.52 26.13 -22.11
CA GLY A 198 -4.83 26.27 -22.75
C GLY A 198 -5.36 27.71 -22.73
N GLU A 199 -6.21 28.06 -23.69
CA GLU A 199 -6.67 29.45 -23.85
C GLU A 199 -7.65 29.91 -22.74
N LYS A 200 -8.27 28.97 -22.02
CA LYS A 200 -9.21 29.20 -20.90
C LYS A 200 -9.21 28.01 -19.92
N GLU A 201 -9.81 28.21 -18.74
CA GLU A 201 -9.84 27.21 -17.65
C GLU A 201 -10.25 25.80 -18.08
N LEU A 202 -11.31 25.68 -18.90
CA LEU A 202 -11.80 24.36 -19.33
C LEU A 202 -10.88 23.68 -20.36
N ASP A 203 -10.09 24.43 -21.12
CA ASP A 203 -9.12 23.86 -22.08
C ASP A 203 -7.92 23.28 -21.33
N MET A 204 -7.48 23.95 -20.26
CA MET A 204 -6.48 23.46 -19.33
C MET A 204 -6.94 22.13 -18.68
N ILE A 205 -8.18 22.07 -18.20
CA ILE A 205 -8.74 20.85 -17.58
C ILE A 205 -8.97 19.72 -18.62
N PHE A 206 -9.33 20.05 -19.86
CA PHE A 206 -9.36 19.08 -20.97
C PHE A 206 -7.97 18.51 -21.27
N GLY A 207 -6.97 19.38 -21.39
CA GLY A 207 -5.58 18.96 -21.61
C GLY A 207 -5.03 18.10 -20.48
N GLN A 208 -5.41 18.39 -19.23
CA GLN A 208 -5.11 17.54 -18.08
C GLN A 208 -5.75 16.16 -18.22
N GLY A 209 -7.03 16.07 -18.59
CA GLY A 209 -7.71 14.79 -18.82
C GLY A 209 -7.05 13.95 -19.90
N PHE A 210 -6.68 14.57 -21.03
CA PHE A 210 -5.97 13.91 -22.13
C PHE A 210 -4.58 13.41 -21.68
N ALA A 211 -3.78 14.25 -21.01
CA ALA A 211 -2.45 13.86 -20.54
C ALA A 211 -2.50 12.77 -19.47
N THR A 212 -3.46 12.82 -18.55
CA THR A 212 -3.64 11.78 -17.53
C THR A 212 -4.01 10.45 -18.18
N ALA A 213 -4.91 10.46 -19.17
CA ALA A 213 -5.24 9.27 -19.93
C ALA A 213 -4.04 8.73 -20.73
N GLN A 214 -3.16 9.58 -21.24
CA GLN A 214 -1.96 9.15 -21.96
C GLN A 214 -1.00 8.31 -21.11
N GLU A 215 -0.90 8.58 -19.81
CA GLU A 215 0.11 7.96 -18.92
C GLU A 215 -0.50 6.99 -17.89
N ARG A 216 -1.76 7.18 -17.49
CA ARG A 216 -2.37 6.54 -16.31
C ARG A 216 -3.67 5.79 -16.60
N LEU A 217 -4.02 5.51 -17.86
CA LEU A 217 -5.34 4.95 -18.22
C LEU A 217 -5.70 3.64 -17.52
N PHE A 218 -4.73 2.71 -17.38
CA PHE A 218 -4.96 1.45 -16.65
C PHE A 218 -5.22 1.70 -15.15
N GLN A 219 -4.44 2.58 -14.52
CA GLN A 219 -4.64 3.00 -13.13
C GLN A 219 -6.04 3.63 -12.94
N MET A 220 -6.48 4.48 -13.88
CA MET A 220 -7.81 5.08 -13.87
C MET A 220 -8.92 4.03 -14.00
N ASP A 221 -8.81 3.10 -14.96
CA ASP A 221 -9.79 2.02 -15.15
C ASP A 221 -9.90 1.12 -13.90
N LEU A 222 -8.76 0.76 -13.32
CA LEU A 222 -8.69 -0.05 -12.11
C LEU A 222 -9.41 0.64 -10.93
N ILE A 223 -9.13 1.92 -10.66
CA ILE A 223 -9.74 2.62 -9.51
C ILE A 223 -11.25 2.87 -9.73
N ARG A 224 -11.73 3.12 -10.96
CA ARG A 224 -13.19 3.16 -11.21
C ARG A 224 -13.84 1.79 -11.01
N ARG A 225 -13.15 0.68 -11.31
CA ARG A 225 -13.67 -0.67 -11.07
C ARG A 225 -13.70 -1.04 -9.58
N VAL A 226 -12.68 -0.67 -8.82
CA VAL A 226 -12.67 -0.78 -7.33
C VAL A 226 -13.88 -0.04 -6.75
N SER A 227 -13.99 1.26 -7.05
CA SER A 227 -15.03 2.14 -6.50
C SER A 227 -16.46 1.79 -6.98
N GLN A 228 -16.61 1.21 -8.17
CA GLN A 228 -17.92 0.74 -8.65
C GLN A 228 -18.24 -0.70 -8.24
N GLY A 229 -17.30 -1.48 -7.68
CA GLY A 229 -17.48 -2.92 -7.48
C GLY A 229 -17.70 -3.64 -8.81
N ARG A 230 -16.71 -3.54 -9.72
CA ARG A 230 -16.67 -4.09 -11.08
C ARG A 230 -15.30 -4.70 -11.44
N LEU A 231 -14.48 -5.09 -10.46
CA LEU A 231 -13.21 -5.75 -10.73
C LEU A 231 -13.41 -7.12 -11.34
N SER A 232 -14.36 -7.92 -10.85
CA SER A 232 -14.61 -9.30 -11.28
C SER A 232 -14.82 -9.42 -12.80
N GLU A 233 -15.25 -8.35 -13.46
CA GLU A 233 -15.37 -8.22 -14.92
C GLU A 233 -14.04 -8.40 -15.68
N ILE A 234 -12.91 -8.01 -15.08
CA ILE A 234 -11.55 -8.18 -15.62
C ILE A 234 -10.71 -9.16 -14.78
N ALA A 235 -11.24 -9.58 -13.63
CA ALA A 235 -10.48 -10.19 -12.54
C ALA A 235 -10.93 -11.60 -12.11
N ASP A 236 -11.94 -12.15 -12.79
CA ASP A 236 -12.63 -13.38 -12.42
C ASP A 236 -13.25 -13.36 -11.00
N SER A 237 -13.78 -14.51 -10.56
CA SER A 237 -14.46 -14.67 -9.27
C SER A 237 -13.57 -14.43 -8.06
N SER A 238 -12.24 -14.36 -8.22
CA SER A 238 -11.26 -14.15 -7.16
C SER A 238 -11.32 -12.76 -6.49
N THR A 239 -12.09 -11.84 -7.07
CA THR A 239 -12.37 -10.48 -6.54
C THR A 239 -13.86 -10.24 -6.24
N LEU A 240 -14.72 -11.27 -6.29
CA LEU A 240 -16.16 -11.10 -6.08
C LEU A 240 -16.52 -10.54 -4.69
N GLU A 241 -15.86 -11.01 -3.63
CA GLU A 241 -16.07 -10.49 -2.27
C GLU A 241 -15.58 -9.05 -2.11
N ASP A 242 -14.57 -8.68 -2.90
CA ASP A 242 -14.00 -7.34 -2.94
C ASP A 242 -15.00 -6.37 -3.62
N ASP A 243 -15.60 -6.79 -4.75
CA ASP A 243 -16.70 -6.05 -5.40
C ASP A 243 -17.95 -5.93 -4.52
N LYS A 244 -18.35 -7.02 -3.83
CA LYS A 244 -19.45 -7.01 -2.87
C LYS A 244 -19.25 -5.96 -1.78
N LEU A 245 -18.06 -5.89 -1.18
CA LEU A 245 -17.73 -4.90 -0.16
C LEU A 245 -17.92 -3.47 -0.69
N SER A 246 -17.40 -3.17 -1.89
CA SER A 246 -17.64 -1.89 -2.57
C SER A 246 -19.13 -1.61 -2.82
N ARG A 247 -19.94 -2.62 -3.15
CA ARG A 247 -21.40 -2.47 -3.27
C ARG A 247 -22.06 -2.20 -1.91
N PHE A 248 -21.61 -2.84 -0.83
CA PHE A 248 -22.17 -2.58 0.49
C PHE A 248 -21.82 -1.17 0.98
N ILE A 249 -20.54 -0.77 0.97
CA ILE A 249 -20.11 0.59 1.33
C ILE A 249 -20.80 1.64 0.45
N GLY A 250 -20.95 1.35 -0.85
CA GLY A 250 -21.84 2.10 -1.74
C GLY A 250 -21.27 3.39 -2.31
N TYR A 251 -19.96 3.45 -2.61
CA TYR A 251 -19.32 4.61 -3.26
C TYR A 251 -20.10 5.08 -4.49
N ALA A 252 -20.51 4.14 -5.35
CA ALA A 252 -21.33 4.38 -6.53
C ALA A 252 -22.72 4.98 -6.23
N ARG A 253 -23.32 4.70 -5.06
CA ARG A 253 -24.59 5.31 -4.63
C ARG A 253 -24.36 6.73 -4.09
N ALA A 254 -23.31 6.94 -3.30
CA ALA A 254 -22.90 8.28 -2.83
C ALA A 254 -22.55 9.21 -4.01
N ALA A 255 -21.76 8.73 -4.97
CA ALA A 255 -21.41 9.46 -6.19
C ALA A 255 -22.64 9.87 -7.01
N LYS A 256 -23.66 8.99 -7.14
CA LYS A 256 -24.93 9.33 -7.80
C LYS A 256 -25.71 10.42 -7.05
N LYS A 257 -25.72 10.42 -5.71
CA LYS A 257 -26.37 11.47 -4.91
C LYS A 257 -25.68 12.82 -5.14
N GLU A 258 -24.36 12.90 -5.02
CA GLU A 258 -23.62 14.16 -5.22
C GLU A 258 -23.67 14.66 -6.67
N MET A 259 -23.70 13.78 -7.67
CA MET A 259 -23.80 14.16 -9.09
C MET A 259 -25.04 15.04 -9.39
N LEU A 260 -26.12 14.86 -8.63
CA LEU A 260 -27.35 15.66 -8.74
C LEU A 260 -27.25 17.04 -8.07
N LEU A 261 -26.20 17.27 -7.28
CA LEU A 261 -25.94 18.48 -6.48
C LEU A 261 -24.73 19.29 -6.99
N LEU A 262 -24.10 18.86 -8.08
CA LEU A 262 -22.99 19.59 -8.69
C LEU A 262 -23.43 20.97 -9.19
N ASN A 263 -22.65 21.99 -8.87
CA ASN A 263 -22.81 23.31 -9.45
C ASN A 263 -22.26 23.35 -10.89
N ASN A 264 -22.61 24.39 -11.64
CA ASN A 264 -22.19 24.50 -13.05
C ASN A 264 -20.66 24.49 -13.23
N GLN A 265 -19.90 25.06 -12.29
CA GLN A 265 -18.44 25.13 -12.40
C GLN A 265 -17.80 23.75 -12.28
N ALA A 266 -18.09 23.02 -11.19
CA ALA A 266 -17.56 21.67 -10.98
C ALA A 266 -18.05 20.69 -12.05
N LYS A 267 -19.31 20.80 -12.47
CA LYS A 267 -19.85 20.00 -13.58
C LYS A 267 -19.12 20.26 -14.90
N SER A 268 -18.85 21.53 -15.24
CA SER A 268 -18.10 21.88 -16.46
C SER A 268 -16.65 21.40 -16.42
N ALA A 269 -15.98 21.50 -15.27
CA ALA A 269 -14.62 20.99 -15.09
C ALA A 269 -14.55 19.45 -15.22
N LEU A 270 -15.46 18.73 -14.55
CA LEU A 270 -15.57 17.28 -14.66
C LEU A 270 -15.89 16.83 -16.10
N GLN A 271 -16.75 17.58 -16.82
CA GLN A 271 -17.05 17.32 -18.23
C GLN A 271 -15.81 17.54 -19.11
N ALA A 272 -15.11 18.67 -18.97
CA ALA A 272 -13.91 18.96 -19.76
C ALA A 272 -12.81 17.91 -19.56
N TYR A 273 -12.56 17.49 -18.32
CA TYR A 273 -11.62 16.41 -18.01
C TYR A 273 -12.05 15.09 -18.65
N THR A 274 -13.33 14.74 -18.53
CA THR A 274 -13.92 13.55 -19.15
C THR A 274 -13.78 13.56 -20.67
N ASP A 275 -14.01 14.70 -21.29
CA ASP A 275 -13.90 14.88 -22.74
C ASP A 275 -12.45 14.75 -23.22
N GLY A 276 -11.48 15.24 -22.42
CA GLY A 276 -10.05 15.05 -22.67
C GLY A 276 -9.61 13.57 -22.60
N VAL A 277 -10.09 12.84 -21.58
CA VAL A 277 -9.86 11.38 -21.45
C VAL A 277 -10.45 10.62 -22.63
N ASN A 278 -11.69 10.97 -23.03
CA ASN A 278 -12.38 10.34 -24.16
C ASN A 278 -11.75 10.69 -25.52
N ALA A 279 -11.17 11.87 -25.67
CA ALA A 279 -10.40 12.25 -26.86
C ALA A 279 -9.12 11.42 -26.99
N TYR A 280 -8.42 11.14 -25.88
CA TYR A 280 -7.29 10.21 -25.90
C TYR A 280 -7.72 8.79 -26.27
N LEU A 281 -8.81 8.27 -25.68
CA LEU A 281 -9.37 6.95 -25.99
C LEU A 281 -9.68 6.77 -27.49
N GLN A 282 -10.12 7.83 -28.16
CA GLN A 282 -10.45 7.83 -29.59
C GLN A 282 -9.25 8.02 -30.53
N SER A 283 -8.07 8.40 -30.01
CA SER A 283 -6.86 8.61 -30.82
C SER A 283 -6.25 7.34 -31.43
N GLY A 284 -6.78 6.16 -31.10
CA GLY A 284 -6.29 4.86 -31.58
C GLY A 284 -5.02 4.34 -30.91
N ASN A 285 -4.38 5.12 -30.02
CA ASN A 285 -3.17 4.71 -29.27
C ASN A 285 -3.48 4.22 -27.84
N ALA A 286 -4.74 3.94 -27.51
CA ALA A 286 -5.25 3.99 -26.14
C ALA A 286 -5.29 2.66 -25.37
N ALA A 287 -4.64 1.60 -25.87
CA ALA A 287 -4.60 0.30 -25.18
C ALA A 287 -3.30 0.20 -24.32
N PRO A 288 -3.36 0.39 -22.98
CA PRO A 288 -2.19 0.18 -22.13
C PRO A 288 -1.81 -1.30 -22.13
N ALA A 289 -0.52 -1.59 -21.90
CA ALA A 289 0.04 -2.94 -22.02
C ALA A 289 -0.69 -3.95 -21.12
N GLU A 290 -1.13 -3.50 -19.95
CA GLU A 290 -1.86 -4.28 -18.95
C GLU A 290 -3.25 -4.68 -19.44
N ALA A 291 -3.97 -3.79 -20.14
CA ALA A 291 -5.28 -4.10 -20.71
C ALA A 291 -5.17 -5.08 -21.88
N ILE A 292 -4.12 -4.95 -22.70
CA ILE A 292 -3.79 -5.91 -23.76
C ILE A 292 -3.49 -7.30 -23.16
N LEU A 293 -2.69 -7.36 -22.08
CA LEU A 293 -2.31 -8.60 -21.40
C LEU A 293 -3.46 -9.26 -20.64
N LEU A 294 -4.41 -8.47 -20.12
CA LEU A 294 -5.64 -8.94 -19.48
C LEU A 294 -6.78 -9.21 -20.49
N GLY A 295 -6.60 -8.85 -21.76
CA GLY A 295 -7.53 -9.17 -22.85
C GLY A 295 -8.85 -8.41 -22.82
N TYR A 296 -8.84 -7.13 -22.41
CA TYR A 296 -10.06 -6.31 -22.34
C TYR A 296 -9.85 -4.88 -22.87
N ASP A 297 -10.95 -4.26 -23.33
CA ASP A 297 -10.96 -2.85 -23.75
C ASP A 297 -11.42 -1.95 -22.61
N ILE A 298 -10.78 -0.78 -22.48
CA ILE A 298 -11.18 0.24 -21.51
C ILE A 298 -12.43 0.99 -22.02
N GLU A 299 -13.48 1.02 -21.20
CA GLU A 299 -14.74 1.71 -21.52
C GLU A 299 -14.56 3.24 -21.57
N PRO A 300 -15.41 3.99 -22.30
CA PRO A 300 -15.43 5.46 -22.23
C PRO A 300 -15.49 5.97 -20.78
N TRP A 301 -14.85 7.10 -20.51
CA TRP A 301 -14.90 7.75 -19.20
C TRP A 301 -16.14 8.66 -19.10
N SER A 302 -16.62 8.86 -17.87
CA SER A 302 -17.76 9.70 -17.55
C SER A 302 -17.52 10.51 -16.28
N ILE A 303 -18.30 11.59 -16.09
CA ILE A 303 -18.34 12.34 -14.82
C ILE A 303 -18.60 11.41 -13.63
N PHE A 304 -19.43 10.38 -13.82
CA PHE A 304 -19.76 9.41 -12.78
C PHE A 304 -18.54 8.58 -12.36
N ASP A 305 -17.63 8.24 -13.28
CA ASP A 305 -16.39 7.53 -12.96
C ASP A 305 -15.49 8.39 -12.06
N SER A 306 -15.25 9.66 -12.43
CA SER A 306 -14.50 10.60 -11.59
C SER A 306 -15.12 10.80 -10.20
N LEU A 307 -16.45 10.89 -10.09
CA LEU A 307 -17.12 10.97 -8.78
C LEU A 307 -16.98 9.68 -7.96
N CYS A 308 -16.99 8.50 -8.60
CA CYS A 308 -16.72 7.24 -7.91
C CYS A 308 -15.28 7.18 -7.38
N VAL A 309 -14.30 7.65 -8.16
CA VAL A 309 -12.90 7.79 -7.72
C VAL A 309 -12.81 8.71 -6.50
N VAL A 310 -13.45 9.89 -6.53
CA VAL A 310 -13.47 10.80 -5.37
C VAL A 310 -14.13 10.16 -4.15
N LYS A 311 -15.27 9.47 -4.28
CA LYS A 311 -15.92 8.79 -3.14
C LYS A 311 -15.11 7.65 -2.56
N TYR A 312 -14.35 6.93 -3.39
CA TYR A 312 -13.39 5.95 -2.90
C TYR A 312 -12.26 6.62 -2.11
N ILE A 313 -11.64 7.68 -2.65
CA ILE A 313 -10.60 8.47 -1.96
C ILE A 313 -11.12 9.01 -0.62
N GLU A 314 -12.29 9.64 -0.59
CA GLU A 314 -12.92 10.15 0.65
C GLU A 314 -13.02 9.07 1.73
N PHE A 315 -13.43 7.86 1.37
CA PHE A 315 -13.58 6.76 2.32
C PHE A 315 -12.25 6.24 2.85
N ILE A 316 -11.28 5.95 1.97
CA ILE A 316 -9.98 5.42 2.39
C ILE A 316 -9.15 6.46 3.16
N MET A 317 -9.39 7.76 2.95
CA MET A 317 -8.76 8.85 3.72
C MET A 317 -9.49 9.15 5.04
N SER A 318 -10.71 8.65 5.25
CA SER A 318 -11.48 8.84 6.50
C SER A 318 -10.94 8.00 7.66
N VAL A 319 -10.57 6.73 7.39
CA VAL A 319 -9.92 5.76 8.29
C VAL A 319 -10.60 5.37 9.63
N ASN A 320 -11.53 6.15 10.21
CA ASN A 320 -12.13 5.85 11.52
C ASN A 320 -12.85 4.48 11.57
N TYR A 321 -13.60 4.14 10.53
CA TYR A 321 -14.31 2.85 10.40
C TYR A 321 -13.38 1.64 10.63
N LEU A 322 -12.13 1.71 10.16
CA LEU A 322 -11.17 0.60 10.27
C LEU A 322 -10.78 0.33 11.73
N ASP A 323 -10.67 1.36 12.56
CA ASP A 323 -10.38 1.22 13.98
C ASP A 323 -11.58 0.71 14.78
N GLU A 324 -12.79 1.18 14.47
CA GLU A 324 -14.01 0.65 15.07
C GLU A 324 -14.24 -0.82 14.69
N GLU A 325 -14.06 -1.18 13.41
CA GLU A 325 -14.17 -2.57 12.93
C GLU A 325 -13.11 -3.47 13.58
N ARG A 326 -11.86 -3.00 13.69
CA ARG A 326 -10.77 -3.71 14.39
C ARG A 326 -11.16 -4.04 15.82
N ARG A 327 -11.65 -3.06 16.58
CA ARG A 327 -12.07 -3.28 17.99
C ARG A 327 -13.33 -4.13 18.08
N TYR A 328 -14.29 -3.96 17.17
CA TYR A 328 -15.48 -4.81 17.08
C TYR A 328 -15.08 -6.28 16.82
N ASN A 329 -14.19 -6.54 15.87
CA ASN A 329 -13.64 -7.87 15.60
C ASN A 329 -12.90 -8.45 16.82
N ALA A 330 -12.07 -7.64 17.48
CA ALA A 330 -11.37 -8.06 18.70
C ALA A 330 -12.32 -8.54 19.81
N MET A 331 -13.39 -7.77 20.07
CA MET A 331 -14.38 -8.10 21.08
C MET A 331 -15.28 -9.27 20.66
N THR A 332 -15.72 -9.32 19.40
CA THR A 332 -16.70 -10.31 18.93
C THR A 332 -16.11 -11.66 18.53
N LYS A 333 -14.91 -11.70 17.91
CA LYS A 333 -14.32 -12.94 17.38
C LYS A 333 -13.32 -13.59 18.34
N TYR A 334 -12.59 -12.79 19.12
CA TYR A 334 -11.56 -13.29 20.06
C TYR A 334 -11.93 -13.13 21.53
N GLY A 335 -13.03 -12.44 21.85
CA GLY A 335 -13.55 -12.31 23.21
C GLY A 335 -12.76 -11.35 24.09
N VAL A 336 -12.01 -10.41 23.51
CA VAL A 336 -11.34 -9.33 24.26
C VAL A 336 -12.42 -8.48 24.94
N THR A 337 -12.33 -8.28 26.26
CA THR A 337 -13.28 -7.41 26.97
C THR A 337 -13.02 -5.94 26.62
N LEU A 338 -14.06 -5.09 26.64
CA LEU A 338 -13.89 -3.64 26.45
C LEU A 338 -12.77 -3.07 27.36
N SER A 339 -12.78 -3.45 28.63
CA SER A 339 -11.76 -3.05 29.62
C SER A 339 -10.33 -3.53 29.30
N ARG A 340 -10.16 -4.67 28.61
CA ARG A 340 -8.84 -5.10 28.13
C ARG A 340 -8.48 -4.39 26.83
N MET A 341 -9.47 -4.11 25.98
CA MET A 341 -9.29 -3.35 24.75
C MET A 341 -8.80 -1.92 25.04
N GLU A 342 -9.33 -1.25 26.08
CA GLU A 342 -8.86 0.06 26.54
C GLU A 342 -7.41 0.06 27.10
N VAL A 343 -6.90 -1.10 27.53
CA VAL A 343 -5.49 -1.26 27.97
C VAL A 343 -4.58 -1.60 26.79
N LEU A 344 -5.04 -2.48 25.87
CA LEU A 344 -4.28 -2.85 24.69
C LEU A 344 -4.17 -1.67 23.73
N ASP A 345 -5.28 -1.00 23.41
CA ASP A 345 -5.36 0.09 22.45
C ASP A 345 -5.80 1.39 23.15
N PRO A 346 -4.92 1.99 23.98
CA PRO A 346 -5.25 3.16 24.78
C PRO A 346 -5.58 4.37 23.90
N PRO A 347 -6.37 5.33 24.41
CA PRO A 347 -6.55 6.61 23.73
C PRO A 347 -5.23 7.39 23.69
N VAL A 348 -5.12 8.31 22.74
CA VAL A 348 -3.98 9.22 22.62
C VAL A 348 -3.73 9.94 23.96
N PRO A 349 -2.47 10.05 24.43
CA PRO A 349 -2.13 10.70 25.68
C PRO A 349 -2.69 12.14 25.81
N PHE A 350 -2.98 12.55 27.04
CA PHE A 350 -3.50 13.88 27.35
C PHE A 350 -2.50 14.98 26.97
N ASP A 351 -1.21 14.70 27.12
CA ASP A 351 -0.06 15.56 26.85
C ASP A 351 0.49 15.43 25.41
N ALA A 352 -0.17 14.65 24.54
CA ALA A 352 0.26 14.47 23.16
C ALA A 352 0.31 15.78 22.37
N ALA A 353 1.30 15.90 21.47
CA ALA A 353 1.51 17.08 20.64
C ALA A 353 0.30 17.37 19.74
N THR A 354 -0.08 18.64 19.66
CA THR A 354 -1.28 19.12 18.96
C THR A 354 -0.95 20.02 17.77
N ILE A 355 -1.91 20.18 16.84
CA ILE A 355 -1.75 21.04 15.65
C ILE A 355 -2.06 22.49 15.99
N VAL A 356 -3.22 22.73 16.60
CA VAL A 356 -3.59 24.02 17.19
C VAL A 356 -3.40 23.97 18.70
N THR A 357 -2.93 25.06 19.28
CA THR A 357 -2.65 25.20 20.71
C THR A 357 -3.82 25.86 21.44
N ARG A 358 -3.74 25.87 22.78
CA ARG A 358 -4.70 26.59 23.63
C ARG A 358 -4.69 28.09 23.35
N GLU A 359 -3.52 28.68 23.04
CA GLU A 359 -3.41 30.10 22.67
C GLU A 359 -4.09 30.39 21.33
N ASP A 360 -3.86 29.55 20.31
CA ASP A 360 -4.47 29.72 18.97
C ASP A 360 -6.01 29.70 19.04
N LEU A 361 -6.57 28.91 19.96
CA LEU A 361 -8.01 28.73 20.15
C LEU A 361 -8.61 29.62 21.26
N GLY A 362 -7.80 30.43 21.95
CA GLY A 362 -8.25 31.27 23.07
C GLY A 362 -8.81 30.50 24.27
N LEU A 363 -8.39 29.25 24.48
CA LEU A 363 -8.88 28.40 25.58
C LEU A 363 -8.25 28.80 26.91
N ASN A 364 -9.09 29.10 27.89
CA ASN A 364 -8.71 29.44 29.26
C ASN A 364 -9.47 28.53 30.24
N LEU A 365 -8.93 27.34 30.49
CA LEU A 365 -9.51 26.30 31.33
C LEU A 365 -8.50 25.85 32.39
N THR A 366 -9.00 25.35 33.52
CA THR A 366 -8.19 24.65 34.51
C THR A 366 -7.90 23.21 34.06
N HIS A 367 -6.79 22.66 34.54
CA HIS A 367 -6.42 21.27 34.24
C HIS A 367 -7.49 20.23 34.64
N GLN A 368 -8.31 20.52 35.65
CA GLN A 368 -9.41 19.63 36.06
C GLN A 368 -10.59 19.66 35.08
N GLU A 369 -10.92 20.83 34.52
CA GLU A 369 -11.95 20.94 33.47
C GLU A 369 -11.49 20.21 32.20
N GLU A 370 -10.21 20.36 31.82
CA GLU A 370 -9.62 19.65 30.68
C GLU A 370 -9.70 18.12 30.86
N LEU A 371 -9.33 17.59 32.04
CA LEU A 371 -9.42 16.16 32.33
C LEU A 371 -10.86 15.64 32.34
N ALA A 372 -11.81 16.41 32.86
CA ALA A 372 -13.23 16.03 32.86
C ALA A 372 -13.80 15.97 31.43
N MET A 373 -13.44 16.94 30.59
CA MET A 373 -13.81 16.96 29.17
C MET A 373 -13.17 15.79 28.40
N GLU A 374 -11.87 15.55 28.61
CA GLU A 374 -11.16 14.42 28.00
C GLU A 374 -11.80 13.07 28.34
N TRP A 375 -12.16 12.86 29.61
CA TRP A 375 -12.81 11.63 30.05
C TRP A 375 -14.17 11.44 29.36
N LYS A 376 -14.99 12.50 29.33
CA LYS A 376 -16.31 12.48 28.68
C LYS A 376 -16.24 12.22 27.18
N GLN A 377 -15.25 12.79 26.49
CA GLN A 377 -15.10 12.69 25.04
C GLN A 377 -14.48 11.36 24.59
N ASN A 378 -13.43 10.89 25.28
CA ASN A 378 -12.57 9.82 24.77
C ASN A 378 -12.56 8.54 25.63
N ARG A 379 -13.16 8.54 26.83
CA ARG A 379 -13.13 7.40 27.77
C ARG A 379 -14.50 6.92 28.28
N ASN A 380 -15.56 7.72 28.18
CA ASN A 380 -16.92 7.27 28.53
C ASN A 380 -17.55 6.47 27.38
N ASN A 381 -17.24 5.17 27.30
CA ASN A 381 -17.68 4.26 26.24
C ASN A 381 -19.03 3.55 26.53
N THR A 382 -19.96 4.19 27.25
CA THR A 382 -21.22 3.54 27.70
C THR A 382 -22.21 3.15 26.59
N GLY A 383 -22.04 3.67 25.36
CA GLY A 383 -22.81 3.28 24.17
C GLY A 383 -22.22 2.14 23.34
N ALA A 384 -20.98 1.71 23.65
CA ALA A 384 -20.28 0.67 22.91
C ALA A 384 -21.06 -0.66 22.88
N TYR A 385 -21.07 -1.33 21.74
CA TYR A 385 -21.68 -2.65 21.59
C TYR A 385 -20.85 -3.71 22.33
N ILE A 386 -21.45 -4.31 23.37
CA ILE A 386 -20.86 -5.44 24.08
C ILE A 386 -21.44 -6.75 23.52
N PRO A 387 -20.64 -7.63 22.90
CA PRO A 387 -21.12 -8.94 22.45
C PRO A 387 -21.56 -9.82 23.62
N LYS A 388 -22.66 -10.56 23.42
CA LYS A 388 -23.04 -11.64 24.34
C LYS A 388 -21.99 -12.74 24.28
N SER A 389 -21.54 -13.22 25.43
CA SER A 389 -20.44 -14.20 25.51
C SER A 389 -20.75 -15.50 24.76
N GLY A 390 -19.79 -15.97 23.95
CA GLY A 390 -19.89 -17.26 23.25
C GLY A 390 -19.93 -17.20 21.71
N SER A 391 -19.68 -16.05 21.08
CA SER A 391 -19.47 -15.94 19.63
C SER A 391 -18.36 -16.90 19.14
N ARG A 392 -18.62 -17.63 18.06
CA ARG A 392 -17.71 -18.67 17.54
C ARG A 392 -16.43 -18.10 16.94
N LYS A 393 -15.32 -18.83 17.08
CA LYS A 393 -14.22 -18.77 16.10
C LYS A 393 -14.75 -19.18 14.72
N LEU A 394 -14.81 -18.24 13.78
CA LEU A 394 -15.09 -18.52 12.37
C LEU A 394 -13.84 -19.11 11.70
N GLY A 395 -14.07 -20.04 10.76
CA GLY A 395 -13.01 -20.72 10.04
C GLY A 395 -12.22 -19.80 9.11
N LYS A 396 -10.96 -20.15 8.83
CA LYS A 396 -10.10 -19.43 7.89
C LYS A 396 -10.77 -19.33 6.52
N SER A 397 -10.81 -18.11 5.95
CA SER A 397 -11.20 -17.91 4.56
C SER A 397 -10.27 -18.70 3.62
N SER A 398 -10.87 -19.43 2.67
CA SER A 398 -10.17 -20.28 1.71
C SER A 398 -9.61 -19.46 0.54
N SER A 399 -8.30 -19.52 0.32
CA SER A 399 -7.67 -18.94 -0.87
C SER A 399 -8.00 -19.73 -2.13
N GLY A 400 -8.79 -19.14 -3.02
CA GLY A 400 -9.06 -19.68 -4.35
C GLY A 400 -7.79 -19.73 -5.22
N ARG A 401 -7.65 -20.78 -6.02
CA ARG A 401 -6.58 -20.92 -7.02
C ARG A 401 -6.99 -20.25 -8.33
N TYR A 402 -6.70 -18.96 -8.48
CA TYR A 402 -6.18 -18.28 -9.67
C TYR A 402 -5.73 -16.88 -9.17
N SER A 403 -4.51 -16.44 -9.52
CA SER A 403 -3.85 -15.32 -8.82
C SER A 403 -3.21 -14.29 -9.77
N PHE A 404 -3.80 -14.09 -10.94
CA PHE A 404 -3.28 -13.14 -11.93
C PHE A 404 -3.43 -11.67 -11.52
N ILE A 405 -4.20 -11.41 -10.46
CA ILE A 405 -4.35 -10.11 -9.83
C ILE A 405 -3.77 -10.14 -8.43
N SER A 406 -2.88 -9.17 -8.22
CA SER A 406 -2.00 -9.06 -7.07
C SER A 406 -2.72 -8.97 -5.74
N LYS A 407 -1.92 -9.28 -4.71
CA LYS A 407 -2.14 -8.82 -3.35
C LYS A 407 -2.51 -7.32 -3.32
N THR A 408 -1.84 -6.48 -4.10
CA THR A 408 -2.04 -5.02 -4.19
C THR A 408 -3.45 -4.61 -4.60
N VAL A 409 -4.06 -5.19 -5.64
CA VAL A 409 -5.46 -4.88 -6.00
C VAL A 409 -6.44 -5.36 -4.92
N LYS A 410 -6.16 -6.52 -4.29
CA LYS A 410 -6.93 -7.01 -3.15
C LYS A 410 -6.76 -6.09 -1.92
N GLU A 411 -5.57 -5.51 -1.71
CA GLU A 411 -5.29 -4.53 -0.66
C GLU A 411 -6.02 -3.19 -0.92
N MET A 412 -6.03 -2.69 -2.17
CA MET A 412 -6.80 -1.49 -2.57
C MET A 412 -8.29 -1.63 -2.25
N VAL A 413 -8.93 -2.76 -2.54
CA VAL A 413 -10.39 -2.90 -2.35
C VAL A 413 -10.74 -3.24 -0.91
N ARG A 414 -9.99 -4.16 -0.29
CA ARG A 414 -10.28 -4.62 1.07
C ARG A 414 -10.05 -3.54 2.10
N ASN A 415 -9.26 -2.51 1.77
CA ASN A 415 -8.90 -1.41 2.67
C ASN A 415 -8.35 -1.92 4.03
N THR A 416 -7.73 -3.10 4.03
CA THR A 416 -7.30 -3.81 5.25
C THR A 416 -6.05 -3.20 5.90
N LYS A 417 -5.50 -2.15 5.29
CA LYS A 417 -4.40 -1.35 5.81
C LYS A 417 -4.85 0.10 5.91
N LYS A 418 -4.74 0.64 7.12
CA LYS A 418 -4.98 2.04 7.43
C LYS A 418 -3.79 2.87 6.91
N ALA A 419 -4.06 3.91 6.12
CA ALA A 419 -3.03 4.82 5.66
C ALA A 419 -2.30 5.47 6.86
N ILE A 420 -0.98 5.25 6.93
CA ILE A 420 -0.18 5.50 8.13
C ILE A 420 0.27 6.95 8.34
N GLY A 421 0.19 7.83 7.34
CA GLY A 421 0.46 9.23 7.62
C GLY A 421 0.65 10.21 6.48
N SER A 422 1.16 11.36 6.85
CA SER A 422 1.70 12.45 6.03
C SER A 422 2.37 13.46 6.99
N ASN A 423 3.31 14.29 6.54
CA ASN A 423 3.60 15.54 7.26
C ASN A 423 3.24 16.77 6.41
N ASN A 424 2.90 17.89 7.04
CA ASN A 424 2.95 19.21 6.42
C ASN A 424 3.35 20.29 7.42
N TRP A 425 3.86 21.39 6.91
CA TRP A 425 4.05 22.62 7.68
C TRP A 425 4.09 23.85 6.76
N ALA A 426 3.80 25.00 7.34
CA ALA A 426 4.08 26.30 6.73
C ALA A 426 4.74 27.21 7.76
N VAL A 427 5.81 27.91 7.36
CA VAL A 427 6.58 28.85 8.17
C VAL A 427 6.59 30.22 7.49
N ASN A 428 6.28 31.27 8.25
CA ASN A 428 6.06 32.59 7.67
C ASN A 428 7.38 33.34 7.35
N LYS A 429 7.27 34.35 6.48
CA LYS A 429 8.39 35.16 6.00
C LYS A 429 9.23 35.87 7.07
N ALA A 430 8.74 36.02 8.30
CA ALA A 430 9.51 36.69 9.35
C ALA A 430 10.71 35.85 9.82
N PHE A 431 10.61 34.52 9.72
CA PHE A 431 11.63 33.59 10.18
C PHE A 431 12.53 33.06 9.05
N THR A 432 12.11 33.19 7.79
CA THR A 432 12.81 32.63 6.62
C THR A 432 13.68 33.64 5.86
N ASP A 433 14.54 33.14 4.97
CA ASP A 433 15.23 33.91 3.92
C ASP A 433 14.33 34.17 2.70
N SER A 434 13.34 33.30 2.48
CA SER A 434 12.24 33.49 1.54
C SER A 434 11.40 34.73 1.88
N PRO A 435 11.07 35.61 0.91
CA PRO A 435 10.22 36.79 1.13
C PRO A 435 8.76 36.44 1.46
N THR A 436 8.36 35.18 1.27
CA THR A 436 6.99 34.68 1.46
C THR A 436 6.90 33.50 2.42
N GLY A 437 8.02 33.07 3.02
CA GLY A 437 8.03 31.85 3.83
C GLY A 437 8.22 30.58 3.01
N TYR A 438 7.97 29.44 3.65
CA TYR A 438 8.01 28.11 3.04
C TYR A 438 6.81 27.28 3.46
N LEU A 439 6.33 26.42 2.54
CA LEU A 439 5.34 25.37 2.84
C LEU A 439 5.90 24.04 2.37
N ALA A 440 5.89 23.02 3.22
CA ALA A 440 6.27 21.65 2.86
C ALA A 440 5.12 20.68 3.09
N ASN A 441 5.10 19.60 2.30
CA ASN A 441 4.16 18.49 2.49
C ASN A 441 4.70 17.20 1.86
N ASP A 442 4.52 16.09 2.58
CA ASP A 442 4.81 14.73 2.14
C ASP A 442 3.71 13.75 2.58
N PRO A 443 2.74 13.40 1.71
CA PRO A 443 1.77 12.35 1.99
C PRO A 443 2.43 10.96 2.08
N HIS A 444 2.11 10.19 3.12
CA HIS A 444 2.62 8.82 3.33
C HIS A 444 1.55 7.78 3.00
N LEU A 445 1.66 7.15 1.83
CA LEU A 445 0.72 6.14 1.33
C LEU A 445 1.47 4.85 0.96
N GLU A 446 0.74 3.81 0.56
CA GLU A 446 1.34 2.55 0.07
C GLU A 446 2.05 2.77 -1.26
N PHE A 447 3.34 2.44 -1.32
CA PHE A 447 4.14 2.57 -2.52
C PHE A 447 3.63 1.62 -3.62
N GLN A 448 3.26 2.21 -4.74
CA GLN A 448 2.84 1.50 -5.95
C GLN A 448 3.41 2.18 -7.19
N ALA A 449 3.47 1.46 -8.30
CA ALA A 449 3.82 2.00 -9.61
C ALA A 449 2.67 1.77 -10.62
N PRO A 450 2.27 2.78 -11.42
CA PRO A 450 2.50 4.21 -11.17
C PRO A 450 2.06 4.66 -9.76
N ASP A 451 2.71 5.71 -9.27
CA ASP A 451 2.37 6.37 -8.01
C ASP A 451 0.90 6.86 -7.99
N GLN A 452 0.29 7.01 -6.82
CA GLN A 452 -1.04 7.63 -6.67
C GLN A 452 -1.11 9.02 -7.28
N PHE A 453 -0.01 9.76 -7.24
CA PHE A 453 0.13 11.09 -7.78
C PHE A 453 0.83 11.10 -9.15
N TYR A 454 0.57 12.15 -9.91
CA TYR A 454 1.43 12.58 -11.01
C TYR A 454 1.70 14.08 -10.89
N LEU A 455 2.90 14.50 -11.28
CA LEU A 455 3.32 15.89 -11.32
C LEU A 455 2.77 16.56 -12.58
N VAL A 456 2.05 17.66 -12.38
CA VAL A 456 1.47 18.45 -13.45
C VAL A 456 1.63 19.94 -13.17
N GLN A 457 2.00 20.67 -14.20
CA GLN A 457 1.95 22.12 -14.26
C GLN A 457 0.97 22.53 -15.33
N MET A 458 0.14 23.51 -15.02
CA MET A 458 -0.97 23.89 -15.88
C MET A 458 -1.14 25.39 -15.87
N ASN A 459 -1.50 25.99 -17.01
CA ASN A 459 -1.88 27.38 -17.04
C ASN A 459 -3.00 27.68 -18.03
N TYR A 460 -3.67 28.81 -17.80
CA TYR A 460 -4.62 29.38 -18.75
C TYR A 460 -4.65 30.91 -18.69
N ARG A 461 -5.09 31.55 -19.77
CA ARG A 461 -5.25 33.01 -19.85
C ARG A 461 -6.70 33.42 -19.63
N THR A 462 -6.92 34.61 -19.08
CA THR A 462 -8.29 35.15 -18.90
C THR A 462 -8.58 36.16 -20.00
N SER A 463 -9.85 36.29 -20.40
CA SER A 463 -10.24 37.35 -21.35
C SER A 463 -10.08 38.77 -20.77
N SER A 464 -10.03 38.89 -19.44
CA SER A 464 -9.78 40.13 -18.70
C SER A 464 -8.29 40.52 -18.60
N ASP A 465 -7.39 39.54 -18.67
CA ASP A 465 -5.95 39.71 -18.67
C ASP A 465 -5.30 38.54 -19.42
N SER A 466 -4.85 38.84 -20.65
CA SER A 466 -4.09 37.92 -21.49
C SER A 466 -2.58 38.01 -21.27
N SER A 467 -2.11 39.02 -20.53
CA SER A 467 -0.70 39.28 -20.28
C SER A 467 -0.12 38.42 -19.15
N ALA A 468 -0.93 38.15 -18.12
CA ALA A 468 -0.57 37.25 -17.02
C ALA A 468 -1.46 35.97 -17.01
N PRO A 469 -0.90 34.77 -17.21
CA PRO A 469 -1.66 33.53 -17.09
C PRO A 469 -1.93 33.18 -15.62
N ARG A 470 -3.07 32.51 -15.36
CA ARG A 470 -3.33 31.74 -14.14
C ARG A 470 -2.42 30.51 -14.18
N ASN A 471 -1.63 30.24 -13.14
CA ASN A 471 -0.67 29.13 -13.13
C ASN A 471 -0.97 28.19 -11.96
N PHE A 472 -0.81 26.88 -12.19
CA PHE A 472 -1.03 25.82 -11.21
C PHE A 472 0.14 24.84 -11.30
N SER A 473 0.67 24.38 -10.17
CA SER A 473 1.78 23.42 -10.11
C SER A 473 1.68 22.54 -8.88
N GLY A 474 1.91 21.24 -9.04
CA GLY A 474 1.92 20.26 -7.94
C GLY A 474 1.55 18.85 -8.37
N ALA A 475 1.00 18.10 -7.41
CA ALA A 475 0.59 16.71 -7.55
C ALA A 475 -0.94 16.58 -7.71
N ALA A 476 -1.35 15.82 -8.73
CA ALA A 476 -2.75 15.51 -9.05
C ALA A 476 -3.03 14.00 -8.92
N PHE A 477 -4.27 13.64 -8.63
CA PHE A 477 -4.75 12.25 -8.61
C PHE A 477 -5.22 11.83 -10.00
N SER A 478 -4.95 10.58 -10.40
CA SER A 478 -5.47 10.07 -11.68
C SER A 478 -6.98 9.88 -11.62
N GLY A 479 -7.68 10.35 -12.67
CA GLY A 479 -9.15 10.30 -12.77
C GLY A 479 -9.91 11.46 -12.11
N VAL A 480 -9.23 12.43 -11.49
CA VAL A 480 -9.84 13.59 -10.82
C VAL A 480 -9.25 14.90 -11.40
N PRO A 481 -10.07 15.89 -11.79
CA PRO A 481 -9.57 17.17 -12.31
C PRO A 481 -8.92 18.05 -11.23
N GLY A 482 -7.94 18.86 -11.64
CA GLY A 482 -7.24 19.82 -10.80
C GLY A 482 -6.03 19.23 -10.05
N ILE A 483 -5.52 19.98 -9.06
CA ILE A 483 -4.33 19.63 -8.27
C ILE A 483 -4.76 19.33 -6.83
N GLY A 484 -4.37 18.18 -6.30
CA GLY A 484 -4.67 17.81 -4.91
C GLY A 484 -3.76 18.52 -3.91
N ILE A 485 -2.46 18.60 -4.24
CA ILE A 485 -1.42 19.15 -3.37
C ILE A 485 -0.49 20.01 -4.21
N GLY A 486 -0.31 21.29 -3.87
CA GLY A 486 0.50 22.18 -4.71
C GLY A 486 0.24 23.66 -4.46
N ARG A 487 0.27 24.44 -5.54
CA ARG A 487 -0.04 25.87 -5.54
C ARG A 487 -0.73 26.35 -6.80
N ASN A 488 -1.34 27.53 -6.70
CA ASN A 488 -1.55 28.42 -7.83
C ASN A 488 -0.66 29.67 -7.70
N GLU A 489 -0.81 30.69 -8.56
CA GLU A 489 0.02 31.89 -8.51
C GLU A 489 -0.18 32.79 -7.28
N TYR A 490 -1.20 32.55 -6.44
CA TYR A 490 -1.50 33.33 -5.24
C TYR A 490 -1.27 32.58 -3.93
N ILE A 491 -1.59 31.27 -3.89
CA ILE A 491 -1.58 30.46 -2.66
C ILE A 491 -0.96 29.08 -2.90
N GLY A 492 -0.31 28.55 -1.87
CA GLY A 492 0.15 27.18 -1.79
C GLY A 492 -0.55 26.44 -0.65
N TRP A 493 -0.78 25.15 -0.83
CA TRP A 493 -1.40 24.29 0.18
C TRP A 493 -0.74 22.90 0.24
N GLY A 494 -0.84 22.30 1.42
CA GLY A 494 -0.45 20.91 1.67
C GLY A 494 -1.46 20.24 2.59
N VAL A 495 -1.58 18.92 2.55
CA VAL A 495 -2.55 18.15 3.33
C VAL A 495 -1.90 17.02 4.13
N THR A 496 -2.38 16.79 5.34
CA THR A 496 -2.23 15.49 6.02
C THR A 496 -3.61 14.93 6.32
N LEU A 497 -3.74 13.61 6.53
CA LEU A 497 -5.00 13.03 7.03
C LEU A 497 -5.44 13.77 8.29
N GLY A 498 -6.65 14.32 8.25
CA GLY A 498 -7.27 15.07 9.34
C GLY A 498 -7.68 14.18 10.51
N TYR A 499 -7.83 12.87 10.25
CA TYR A 499 -8.40 11.88 11.17
C TYR A 499 -9.79 12.27 11.70
N THR A 500 -10.42 13.26 11.08
CA THR A 500 -11.68 13.87 11.49
C THR A 500 -12.77 12.84 11.40
N ASP A 501 -13.42 12.60 12.51
CA ASP A 501 -14.23 11.42 12.69
C ASP A 501 -15.59 11.59 12.03
N VAL A 502 -15.70 11.04 10.82
CA VAL A 502 -16.87 11.16 9.91
C VAL A 502 -17.53 9.81 9.62
N GLN A 503 -17.20 8.78 10.40
CA GLN A 503 -17.66 7.40 10.22
C GLN A 503 -17.95 6.72 11.56
N ASP A 504 -19.07 6.00 11.67
CA ASP A 504 -19.37 5.16 12.83
C ASP A 504 -20.03 3.84 12.42
N LEU A 505 -19.86 2.81 13.24
CA LEU A 505 -20.54 1.53 13.09
C LEU A 505 -21.70 1.37 14.08
N TYR A 506 -22.88 1.08 13.54
CA TYR A 506 -24.08 0.74 14.29
C TYR A 506 -24.37 -0.75 14.15
N ILE A 507 -24.33 -1.50 15.26
CA ILE A 507 -24.63 -2.93 15.26
C ILE A 507 -26.14 -3.12 15.41
N LEU A 508 -26.82 -3.40 14.30
CA LEU A 508 -28.28 -3.53 14.27
C LEU A 508 -28.74 -4.85 14.92
N THR A 509 -29.91 -4.83 15.56
CA THR A 509 -30.58 -6.06 16.01
C THR A 509 -31.51 -6.59 14.91
N PRO A 510 -31.35 -7.82 14.41
CA PRO A 510 -32.27 -8.40 13.42
C PRO A 510 -33.68 -8.57 14.00
N ASP A 511 -34.71 -8.39 13.19
CA ASP A 511 -36.08 -8.77 13.56
C ASP A 511 -36.24 -10.30 13.46
N PRO A 512 -36.50 -11.03 14.56
CA PRO A 512 -36.65 -12.48 14.52
C PRO A 512 -37.90 -12.95 13.77
N SER A 513 -38.84 -12.05 13.46
CA SER A 513 -40.08 -12.35 12.73
C SER A 513 -39.99 -12.05 11.22
N ASN A 514 -39.02 -11.24 10.77
CA ASN A 514 -38.88 -10.85 9.37
C ASN A 514 -37.42 -10.51 9.01
N GLU A 515 -36.78 -11.33 8.19
CA GLU A 515 -35.37 -11.17 7.77
C GLU A 515 -35.07 -9.93 6.93
N ASN A 516 -36.10 -9.24 6.41
CA ASN A 516 -35.96 -7.98 5.69
C ASN A 516 -36.10 -6.76 6.61
N ASN A 517 -36.21 -6.97 7.92
CA ASN A 517 -36.37 -5.95 8.94
C ASN A 517 -35.32 -6.06 10.06
N TYR A 518 -35.16 -4.98 10.82
CA TYR A 518 -34.34 -4.85 12.01
C TYR A 518 -35.12 -4.08 13.09
N LEU A 519 -34.71 -4.21 14.35
CA LEU A 519 -35.37 -3.57 15.49
C LEU A 519 -34.66 -2.29 15.89
N VAL A 520 -35.43 -1.20 16.07
CA VAL A 520 -34.97 0.07 16.68
C VAL A 520 -36.01 0.53 17.68
N ASP A 521 -35.59 0.75 18.93
CA ASP A 521 -36.46 1.11 20.07
C ASP A 521 -37.65 0.13 20.24
N GLY A 522 -37.38 -1.16 19.98
CA GLY A 522 -38.37 -2.24 19.99
C GLY A 522 -39.31 -2.30 18.77
N VAL A 523 -39.21 -1.36 17.84
CA VAL A 523 -40.05 -1.28 16.63
C VAL A 523 -39.35 -1.93 15.45
N SER A 524 -40.06 -2.82 14.74
CA SER A 524 -39.60 -3.40 13.47
C SER A 524 -39.56 -2.34 12.37
N LYS A 525 -38.39 -2.19 11.74
CA LYS A 525 -38.11 -1.27 10.63
C LYS A 525 -37.67 -2.07 9.40
N PRO A 526 -38.22 -1.81 8.20
CA PRO A 526 -37.73 -2.45 6.98
C PRO A 526 -36.38 -1.88 6.56
N PHE A 527 -35.54 -2.73 5.94
CA PHE A 527 -34.42 -2.26 5.13
C PHE A 527 -34.94 -1.67 3.81
N THR A 528 -34.26 -0.64 3.30
CA THR A 528 -34.26 -0.38 1.86
C THR A 528 -33.38 -1.43 1.20
N ILE A 529 -33.90 -2.16 0.21
CA ILE A 529 -33.19 -3.28 -0.42
C ILE A 529 -32.96 -2.99 -1.90
N TYR A 530 -31.70 -3.03 -2.31
CA TYR A 530 -31.28 -2.96 -3.71
C TYR A 530 -30.82 -4.33 -4.17
N SER A 531 -31.34 -4.80 -5.29
CA SER A 531 -30.79 -5.96 -6.01
C SER A 531 -29.72 -5.46 -6.98
N GLU A 532 -28.45 -5.76 -6.71
CA GLU A 532 -27.33 -5.39 -7.58
C GLU A 532 -26.72 -6.65 -8.21
N THR A 533 -26.37 -6.59 -9.49
CA THR A 533 -25.78 -7.72 -10.24
C THR A 533 -24.33 -7.41 -10.56
N ILE A 534 -23.42 -8.26 -10.08
CA ILE A 534 -21.98 -8.23 -10.36
C ILE A 534 -21.72 -9.19 -11.53
N LYS A 535 -21.09 -8.68 -12.59
CA LYS A 535 -20.62 -9.48 -13.71
C LYS A 535 -19.24 -10.05 -13.39
N ILE A 536 -18.95 -11.27 -13.86
CA ILE A 536 -17.71 -11.99 -13.56
C ILE A 536 -17.12 -12.49 -14.88
N SER A 537 -15.82 -12.29 -15.09
CA SER A 537 -15.11 -12.85 -16.25
C SER A 537 -15.09 -14.37 -16.18
N GLY A 538 -15.49 -15.03 -17.27
CA GLY A 538 -15.51 -16.49 -17.37
C GLY A 538 -16.55 -17.22 -16.50
N ALA A 539 -17.49 -16.53 -15.85
CA ALA A 539 -18.52 -17.13 -15.00
C ALA A 539 -19.87 -16.39 -15.09
N ASP A 540 -20.93 -17.03 -14.59
CA ASP A 540 -22.26 -16.42 -14.52
C ASP A 540 -22.29 -15.21 -13.57
N PRO A 541 -23.09 -14.17 -13.88
CA PRO A 541 -23.21 -12.99 -13.03
C PRO A 541 -23.93 -13.31 -11.71
N VAL A 542 -23.41 -12.75 -10.61
CA VAL A 542 -23.95 -12.96 -9.26
C VAL A 542 -24.82 -11.78 -8.87
N THR A 543 -26.05 -12.04 -8.43
CA THR A 543 -26.95 -11.01 -7.89
C THR A 543 -26.94 -11.03 -6.37
N ILE A 544 -26.69 -9.88 -5.76
CA ILE A 544 -26.62 -9.66 -4.32
C ILE A 544 -27.75 -8.74 -3.84
N LYS A 545 -28.06 -8.82 -2.54
CA LYS A 545 -28.99 -7.90 -1.87
C LYS A 545 -28.18 -6.91 -1.03
N VAL A 546 -28.07 -5.67 -1.49
CA VAL A 546 -27.55 -4.57 -0.66
C VAL A 546 -28.70 -4.04 0.21
N ARG A 547 -28.45 -3.85 1.51
CA ARG A 547 -29.44 -3.38 2.49
C ARG A 547 -29.00 -2.04 3.07
N GLU A 548 -29.92 -1.10 3.20
CA GLU A 548 -29.70 0.20 3.83
C GLU A 548 -30.71 0.39 4.97
N SER A 549 -30.18 0.77 6.13
CA SER A 549 -30.91 1.09 7.36
C SER A 549 -30.99 2.61 7.55
N ILE A 550 -31.71 3.09 8.57
CA ILE A 550 -31.70 4.51 8.95
C ILE A 550 -30.31 5.03 9.36
N PHE A 551 -29.42 4.14 9.79
CA PHE A 551 -28.03 4.46 10.12
C PHE A 551 -27.11 4.39 8.89
N GLY A 552 -27.55 3.82 7.77
CA GLY A 552 -26.78 3.65 6.53
C GLY A 552 -26.67 2.18 6.09
N PRO A 553 -25.82 1.88 5.08
CA PRO A 553 -25.75 0.55 4.48
C PRO A 553 -25.16 -0.51 5.43
N VAL A 554 -25.69 -1.73 5.33
CA VAL A 554 -25.23 -2.90 6.06
C VAL A 554 -24.04 -3.53 5.32
N LEU A 555 -22.89 -3.62 5.98
CA LEU A 555 -21.62 -4.09 5.41
C LEU A 555 -21.49 -5.63 5.35
N SER A 556 -22.61 -6.35 5.23
CA SER A 556 -22.61 -7.82 5.30
C SER A 556 -23.82 -8.44 4.60
N GLU A 557 -23.65 -9.65 4.08
CA GLU A 557 -24.75 -10.53 3.61
C GLU A 557 -25.40 -11.31 4.76
N SER A 558 -24.82 -11.30 5.97
CA SER A 558 -25.30 -12.05 7.12
C SER A 558 -26.71 -11.61 7.55
N LYS A 559 -27.53 -12.58 8.01
CA LYS A 559 -28.87 -12.31 8.55
C LYS A 559 -28.85 -11.94 10.05
N THR A 560 -27.73 -12.18 10.73
CA THR A 560 -27.59 -12.02 12.19
C THR A 560 -26.50 -11.04 12.60
N GLU A 561 -25.46 -10.88 11.79
CA GLU A 561 -24.37 -9.93 12.00
C GLU A 561 -24.61 -8.74 11.06
N LEU A 562 -25.13 -7.65 11.61
CA LEU A 562 -25.63 -6.51 10.86
C LEU A 562 -24.89 -5.22 11.24
N PRO A 563 -23.59 -5.09 10.92
CA PRO A 563 -22.88 -3.82 11.04
C PRO A 563 -23.39 -2.85 9.95
N ALA A 564 -23.94 -1.71 10.37
CA ALA A 564 -24.33 -0.63 9.48
C ALA A 564 -23.34 0.53 9.59
N LEU A 565 -22.85 1.00 8.45
CA LEU A 565 -21.95 2.15 8.35
C LEU A 565 -22.74 3.44 8.29
N ARG A 566 -22.49 4.35 9.22
CA ARG A 566 -22.85 5.77 9.12
C ARG A 566 -21.64 6.50 8.53
N TRP A 567 -21.77 7.15 7.38
CA TRP A 567 -20.68 7.92 6.77
C TRP A 567 -21.21 9.19 6.11
N ILE A 568 -20.54 10.33 6.34
CA ILE A 568 -20.99 11.66 5.89
C ILE A 568 -21.25 11.73 4.39
N ALA A 569 -20.46 11.07 3.54
CA ALA A 569 -20.62 11.10 2.09
C ALA A 569 -21.91 10.44 1.56
N GLN A 570 -22.58 9.63 2.40
CA GLN A 570 -23.85 8.98 2.06
C GLN A 570 -25.06 9.87 2.38
N VAL A 571 -24.87 10.94 3.15
CA VAL A 571 -25.91 11.89 3.58
C VAL A 571 -26.33 12.77 2.39
N GLU A 572 -27.63 13.07 2.30
CA GLU A 572 -28.30 13.62 1.10
C GLU A 572 -27.85 15.01 0.63
N ASN A 573 -26.91 15.67 1.31
CA ASN A 573 -26.45 17.02 0.96
C ASN A 573 -24.93 17.17 0.86
N ASP A 574 -24.19 16.09 0.64
CA ASP A 574 -22.76 16.22 0.34
C ASP A 574 -22.53 16.97 -0.99
N THR A 575 -21.59 17.91 -0.94
CA THR A 575 -21.19 18.81 -2.03
C THR A 575 -19.68 19.08 -1.97
N SER A 576 -18.92 18.15 -1.41
CA SER A 576 -17.47 18.24 -1.23
C SER A 576 -16.74 18.50 -2.56
N VAL A 577 -17.19 17.91 -3.67
CA VAL A 577 -16.57 18.08 -5.01
C VAL A 577 -16.70 19.52 -5.53
N ASN A 578 -17.82 20.19 -5.27
CA ASN A 578 -18.01 21.60 -5.63
C ASN A 578 -16.97 22.50 -4.96
N ASN A 579 -16.63 22.18 -3.71
CA ASN A 579 -15.73 22.96 -2.89
C ASN A 579 -14.26 22.59 -3.11
N TYR A 580 -13.96 21.31 -3.36
CA TYR A 580 -12.63 20.85 -3.75
C TYR A 580 -12.14 21.55 -5.03
N TYR A 581 -12.97 21.62 -6.08
CA TYR A 581 -12.57 22.31 -7.31
C TYR A 581 -12.39 23.83 -7.10
N ALA A 582 -13.28 24.46 -6.33
CA ALA A 582 -13.19 25.90 -6.06
C ALA A 582 -11.99 26.27 -5.16
N LEU A 583 -11.59 25.38 -4.23
CA LEU A 583 -10.39 25.54 -3.40
C LEU A 583 -9.14 25.77 -4.27
N ILE A 584 -8.94 24.96 -5.31
CA ILE A 584 -7.77 25.03 -6.21
C ILE A 584 -7.65 26.40 -6.90
N LEU A 585 -8.78 27.06 -7.16
CA LEU A 585 -8.84 28.36 -7.84
C LEU A 585 -8.70 29.58 -6.90
N SER A 586 -8.69 29.35 -5.57
CA SER A 586 -8.71 30.38 -4.53
C SER A 586 -7.51 31.33 -4.60
N LYS A 587 -7.72 32.60 -4.29
CA LYS A 587 -6.71 33.66 -4.37
C LYS A 587 -6.18 34.15 -3.02
N ASN A 588 -6.81 33.75 -1.93
CA ASN A 588 -6.51 34.23 -0.58
C ASN A 588 -7.07 33.29 0.50
N TRP A 589 -6.69 33.55 1.75
CA TRP A 589 -7.13 32.80 2.93
C TRP A 589 -8.66 32.74 3.09
N ASN A 590 -9.40 33.81 2.79
CA ASN A 590 -10.85 33.83 3.02
C ASN A 590 -11.60 32.93 2.03
N GLU A 591 -11.21 32.95 0.75
CA GLU A 591 -11.72 32.01 -0.25
C GLU A 591 -11.35 30.57 0.12
N PHE A 592 -10.07 30.32 0.38
CA PHE A 592 -9.55 29.00 0.77
C PHE A 592 -10.31 28.42 1.97
N ARG A 593 -10.39 29.17 3.08
CA ARG A 593 -11.14 28.82 4.29
C ARG A 593 -12.62 28.55 4.00
N THR A 594 -13.25 29.34 3.13
CA THR A 594 -14.66 29.17 2.76
C THR A 594 -14.90 27.84 2.04
N TYR A 595 -14.03 27.47 1.11
CA TYR A 595 -14.15 26.21 0.40
C TYR A 595 -13.74 25.00 1.25
N VAL A 596 -12.66 25.09 2.05
CA VAL A 596 -12.30 24.01 3.01
C VAL A 596 -13.45 23.73 3.99
N ASN A 597 -14.16 24.76 4.47
CA ASN A 597 -15.37 24.62 5.28
C ASN A 597 -16.54 23.92 4.55
N GLY A 598 -16.59 24.00 3.22
CA GLY A 598 -17.60 23.33 2.39
C GLY A 598 -17.29 21.87 2.05
N ILE A 599 -16.05 21.42 2.30
CA ILE A 599 -15.61 20.03 2.15
C ILE A 599 -16.04 19.24 3.39
N LYS A 600 -17.00 18.33 3.21
CA LYS A 600 -17.69 17.60 4.30
C LYS A 600 -17.14 16.20 4.53
N SER A 601 -16.71 15.53 3.46
CA SER A 601 -16.42 14.08 3.46
C SER A 601 -14.93 13.77 3.27
N ILE A 602 -14.17 14.63 2.59
CA ILE A 602 -12.70 14.56 2.59
C ILE A 602 -12.20 15.17 3.91
N VAL A 603 -11.40 14.43 4.68
CA VAL A 603 -10.96 14.83 6.02
C VAL A 603 -9.46 15.11 6.06
N PHE A 604 -9.07 16.38 5.87
CA PHE A 604 -7.67 16.79 5.81
C PHE A 604 -7.34 17.94 6.75
N ASN A 605 -6.12 17.88 7.26
CA ASN A 605 -5.38 18.98 7.89
C ASN A 605 -4.69 19.80 6.78
N TYR A 606 -5.28 20.91 6.38
CA TYR A 606 -4.68 21.81 5.39
C TYR A 606 -3.66 22.74 6.05
N ALA A 607 -2.42 22.74 5.55
CA ALA A 607 -1.50 23.86 5.70
C ALA A 607 -1.65 24.82 4.51
N PHE A 608 -1.56 26.12 4.76
CA PHE A 608 -1.76 27.21 3.81
C PHE A 608 -0.60 28.21 3.86
N MET A 609 -0.24 28.76 2.70
CA MET A 609 0.67 29.91 2.56
C MET A 609 0.22 30.79 1.38
N ASP A 610 0.42 32.12 1.45
CA ASP A 610 0.15 33.03 0.32
C ASP A 610 1.39 33.83 -0.13
N VAL A 611 1.28 34.49 -1.29
CA VAL A 611 2.29 35.40 -1.86
C VAL A 611 2.63 36.61 -0.97
N ASN A 612 1.83 36.92 0.05
CA ASN A 612 2.14 37.96 1.02
C ASN A 612 2.94 37.42 2.22
N GLY A 613 3.19 36.11 2.27
CA GLY A 613 3.84 35.39 3.35
C GLY A 613 3.00 35.24 4.61
N ASN A 614 1.67 35.27 4.47
CA ASN A 614 0.76 34.77 5.50
C ASN A 614 0.76 33.24 5.48
N ILE A 615 0.52 32.63 6.64
CA ILE A 615 0.35 31.19 6.79
C ILE A 615 -0.93 30.86 7.55
N GLY A 616 -1.47 29.66 7.36
CA GLY A 616 -2.64 29.20 8.10
C GLY A 616 -2.76 27.69 8.16
N TYR A 617 -3.60 27.23 9.07
CA TYR A 617 -4.04 25.85 9.18
C TYR A 617 -5.56 25.79 9.23
N LYS A 618 -6.16 24.82 8.53
CA LYS A 618 -7.60 24.56 8.56
C LYS A 618 -7.92 23.06 8.49
N LEU A 619 -8.85 22.61 9.32
CA LEU A 619 -9.44 21.27 9.23
C LEU A 619 -10.64 21.25 8.25
N SER A 620 -10.74 20.25 7.38
CA SER A 620 -11.98 19.88 6.67
C SER A 620 -12.67 18.67 7.31
N GLY A 621 -13.92 18.42 6.93
CA GLY A 621 -14.71 17.32 7.47
C GLY A 621 -15.87 17.81 8.32
N ARG A 622 -17.04 17.19 8.15
CA ARG A 622 -18.25 17.54 8.89
C ARG A 622 -18.37 16.70 10.16
N ILE A 623 -17.72 17.16 11.22
CA ILE A 623 -17.69 16.48 12.53
C ILE A 623 -19.14 16.28 13.07
N PRO A 624 -19.59 15.04 13.33
CA PRO A 624 -20.85 14.75 13.98
C PRO A 624 -20.78 15.09 15.48
N MET A 625 -21.87 15.60 16.03
CA MET A 625 -21.99 15.76 17.48
C MET A 625 -22.54 14.47 18.07
N ARG A 626 -21.68 13.73 18.77
CA ARG A 626 -22.04 12.51 19.49
C ARG A 626 -22.49 12.83 20.91
N ARG A 627 -23.44 12.04 21.43
CA ARG A 627 -23.87 12.10 22.82
C ARG A 627 -22.80 11.52 23.74
N GLU A 628 -22.74 11.99 24.98
CA GLU A 628 -21.94 11.36 26.02
C GLU A 628 -22.26 9.86 26.14
N GLY A 629 -21.23 9.01 26.10
CA GLY A 629 -21.33 7.55 25.96
C GLY A 629 -20.94 7.03 24.58
N HIS A 630 -21.03 7.86 23.54
CA HIS A 630 -20.62 7.55 22.16
C HIS A 630 -19.35 8.35 21.81
N THR A 631 -18.20 7.69 21.85
CA THR A 631 -16.87 8.33 21.72
C THR A 631 -16.31 8.36 20.29
N GLY A 632 -16.88 7.59 19.36
CA GLY A 632 -16.30 7.33 18.03
C GLY A 632 -15.09 6.37 18.05
N ARG A 633 -14.82 5.68 19.17
CA ARG A 633 -13.80 4.61 19.25
C ARG A 633 -14.37 3.21 19.01
N TYR A 634 -15.67 3.00 19.20
CA TYR A 634 -16.24 1.67 19.28
C TYR A 634 -17.62 1.66 18.64
N ALA A 635 -17.83 0.69 17.74
CA ALA A 635 -19.13 0.38 17.18
C ALA A 635 -20.22 0.38 18.26
N VAL A 636 -21.24 1.22 18.07
CA VAL A 636 -22.34 1.43 19.01
C VAL A 636 -23.53 0.53 18.72
N ARG A 637 -24.47 0.49 19.66
CA ARG A 637 -25.73 -0.24 19.50
C ARG A 637 -26.66 0.45 18.49
N GLY A 638 -27.03 -0.27 17.43
CA GLY A 638 -28.04 0.15 16.45
C GLY A 638 -29.46 -0.33 16.75
N ASP A 639 -29.75 -0.74 18.00
CA ASP A 639 -31.08 -1.17 18.45
C ASP A 639 -31.91 -0.03 19.08
N THR A 640 -31.38 1.19 19.09
CA THR A 640 -32.01 2.39 19.64
C THR A 640 -31.54 3.64 18.90
N MET A 641 -32.39 4.67 18.81
CA MET A 641 -31.99 6.00 18.31
C MET A 641 -31.09 6.79 19.28
N THR A 642 -30.83 6.28 20.50
CA THR A 642 -30.08 6.96 21.57
C THR A 642 -28.67 7.42 21.15
N TRP A 643 -28.06 6.72 20.19
CA TRP A 643 -26.66 6.92 19.79
C TRP A 643 -26.48 7.58 18.41
N ASP A 644 -27.56 7.92 17.70
CA ASP A 644 -27.47 8.72 16.46
C ASP A 644 -26.93 10.13 16.76
N TYR A 645 -26.55 10.87 15.72
CA TYR A 645 -25.94 12.18 15.87
C TYR A 645 -26.93 13.22 16.40
N ASP A 646 -26.55 13.91 17.49
CA ASP A 646 -27.29 15.07 18.03
C ASP A 646 -27.12 16.34 17.14
N GLY A 647 -26.40 16.23 16.02
CA GLY A 647 -26.19 17.27 15.02
C GLY A 647 -24.78 17.21 14.42
N TYR A 648 -24.27 18.38 13.99
CA TYR A 648 -22.90 18.55 13.51
C TYR A 648 -22.27 19.78 14.14
N VAL A 649 -20.95 19.76 14.32
CA VAL A 649 -20.20 20.90 14.84
C VAL A 649 -20.41 22.11 13.92
N PRO A 650 -20.70 23.31 14.45
CA PRO A 650 -20.86 24.51 13.62
C PRO A 650 -19.58 24.84 12.83
N VAL A 651 -19.73 25.36 11.62
CA VAL A 651 -18.62 25.59 10.68
C VAL A 651 -17.59 26.60 11.21
N ASP A 652 -18.04 27.61 11.97
CA ASP A 652 -17.18 28.57 12.67
C ASP A 652 -16.46 27.97 13.90
N LYS A 653 -16.76 26.72 14.23
CA LYS A 653 -16.12 25.89 15.28
C LYS A 653 -15.35 24.70 14.69
N ALA A 654 -15.06 24.68 13.39
CA ALA A 654 -14.09 23.74 12.82
C ALA A 654 -12.66 24.27 13.05
N PRO A 655 -11.73 23.51 13.68
CA PRO A 655 -10.40 23.99 14.06
C PRO A 655 -9.63 24.71 12.95
N GLU A 656 -9.07 25.87 13.28
CA GLU A 656 -8.29 26.71 12.38
C GLU A 656 -7.33 27.62 13.14
N VAL A 657 -6.29 28.10 12.46
CA VAL A 657 -5.46 29.22 12.92
C VAL A 657 -4.86 29.95 11.72
N TYR A 658 -4.70 31.27 11.81
CA TYR A 658 -4.12 32.12 10.77
C TYR A 658 -3.06 33.03 11.38
N ASN A 659 -1.86 33.06 10.80
CA ASN A 659 -0.69 33.78 11.29
C ASN A 659 -0.41 33.62 12.81
N PRO A 660 -0.21 32.39 13.32
CA PRO A 660 0.05 32.16 14.74
C PRO A 660 1.37 32.82 15.18
N LYS A 661 1.40 33.32 16.43
CA LYS A 661 2.58 34.04 16.98
C LYS A 661 3.88 33.25 16.93
N ARG A 662 3.80 31.91 17.04
CA ARG A 662 4.96 31.01 16.96
C ARG A 662 5.64 30.95 15.59
N GLY A 663 5.07 31.57 14.55
CA GLY A 663 5.68 31.69 13.24
C GLY A 663 5.47 30.54 12.26
N TYR A 664 4.93 29.40 12.73
CA TYR A 664 4.69 28.21 11.91
C TYR A 664 3.41 27.47 12.29
N VAL A 665 2.88 26.69 11.36
CA VAL A 665 1.91 25.60 11.59
C VAL A 665 2.53 24.28 11.14
N SER A 666 2.21 23.17 11.81
CA SER A 666 2.65 21.83 11.40
C SER A 666 1.61 20.77 11.77
N SER A 667 1.49 19.73 10.95
CA SER A 667 0.74 18.53 11.29
C SER A 667 1.45 17.27 10.82
N ALA A 668 1.28 16.20 11.59
CA ALA A 668 1.81 14.87 11.30
C ALA A 668 0.74 13.79 11.61
N ASN A 669 -0.53 14.07 11.27
CA ASN A 669 -1.72 13.28 11.62
C ASN A 669 -1.97 13.06 13.13
N ASN A 670 -1.23 13.79 13.96
CA ASN A 670 -1.38 13.85 15.40
C ASN A 670 -2.72 14.52 15.79
N ARG A 671 -3.02 14.49 17.09
CA ARG A 671 -4.20 15.13 17.68
C ARG A 671 -4.39 16.58 17.20
N VAL A 672 -5.56 16.90 16.66
CA VAL A 672 -5.80 18.26 16.10
C VAL A 672 -5.84 19.32 17.21
N VAL A 673 -6.73 19.12 18.19
CA VAL A 673 -7.09 20.09 19.23
C VAL A 673 -6.55 19.70 20.61
N PRO A 674 -6.18 20.67 21.48
CA PRO A 674 -5.73 20.38 22.84
C PRO A 674 -6.88 19.82 23.71
N PRO A 675 -6.57 19.17 24.83
CA PRO A 675 -7.56 18.89 25.87
C PRO A 675 -8.30 20.18 26.28
N GLY A 676 -9.59 20.06 26.57
CA GLY A 676 -10.47 21.19 26.87
C GLY A 676 -11.16 21.82 25.63
N TYR A 677 -10.94 21.32 24.42
CA TYR A 677 -11.76 21.71 23.27
C TYR A 677 -13.19 21.13 23.38
N PRO A 678 -14.27 21.90 23.16
CA PRO A 678 -15.63 21.45 23.46
C PRO A 678 -16.19 20.35 22.53
N TYR A 679 -15.57 20.11 21.38
CA TYR A 679 -16.05 19.15 20.38
C TYR A 679 -15.05 18.01 20.16
N THR A 680 -15.51 16.76 20.17
CA THR A 680 -14.70 15.60 19.78
C THR A 680 -14.44 15.65 18.28
N VAL A 681 -13.24 16.03 17.86
CA VAL A 681 -12.83 15.99 16.44
C VAL A 681 -12.60 14.55 15.98
N SER A 682 -12.00 13.74 16.86
CA SER A 682 -11.76 12.31 16.75
C SER A 682 -11.15 11.83 18.07
N ALA A 683 -11.30 10.55 18.38
CA ALA A 683 -10.61 9.87 19.46
C ALA A 683 -9.40 9.04 18.96
N ASP A 684 -9.28 8.82 17.66
CA ASP A 684 -8.22 8.06 17.02
C ASP A 684 -7.42 8.96 16.07
N TYR A 685 -6.14 9.13 16.39
CA TYR A 685 -5.15 9.83 15.59
C TYR A 685 -3.96 8.92 15.34
N PHE A 686 -3.02 9.35 14.50
CA PHE A 686 -1.69 8.72 14.48
C PHE A 686 -0.87 9.14 15.72
N PHE A 687 0.17 8.37 16.02
CA PHE A 687 1.12 8.67 17.10
C PHE A 687 1.77 10.03 16.88
N ASP A 688 1.89 10.79 17.95
CA ASP A 688 2.37 12.17 17.92
C ASP A 688 3.89 12.30 17.78
N TYR A 689 4.65 11.19 17.80
CA TYR A 689 6.11 11.15 17.71
C TYR A 689 6.70 11.99 16.56
N ARG A 690 6.11 11.93 15.35
CA ARG A 690 6.51 12.78 14.22
C ARG A 690 6.25 14.26 14.49
N GLN A 691 5.09 14.62 15.06
CA GLN A 691 4.78 16.01 15.42
C GLN A 691 5.68 16.52 16.55
N GLN A 692 5.95 15.72 17.58
CA GLN A 692 6.92 16.06 18.64
C GLN A 692 8.26 16.42 18.02
N ARG A 693 8.78 15.57 17.11
CA ARG A 693 10.06 15.80 16.45
C ARG A 693 10.05 17.06 15.57
N ILE A 694 9.00 17.28 14.77
CA ILE A 694 8.85 18.50 13.95
C ILE A 694 8.81 19.75 14.84
N GLN A 695 8.06 19.73 15.94
CA GLN A 695 7.98 20.84 16.89
C GLN A 695 9.30 21.09 17.64
N GLU A 696 10.05 20.05 17.99
CA GLU A 696 11.40 20.15 18.56
C GLU A 696 12.38 20.80 17.58
N LEU A 697 12.38 20.37 16.32
CA LEU A 697 13.21 20.94 15.25
C LEU A 697 12.89 22.41 15.02
N PHE A 698 11.60 22.76 14.91
CA PHE A 698 11.18 24.16 14.81
C PHE A 698 11.54 24.96 16.07
N ALA A 699 11.37 24.43 17.28
CA ALA A 699 11.73 25.14 18.50
C ALA A 699 13.23 25.49 18.55
N VAL A 700 14.10 24.58 18.09
CA VAL A 700 15.55 24.84 17.96
C VAL A 700 15.83 25.93 16.92
N LEU A 701 15.27 25.81 15.71
CA LEU A 701 15.49 26.77 14.63
C LEU A 701 14.95 28.16 14.95
N MET A 702 13.75 28.26 15.55
CA MET A 702 13.14 29.52 15.97
C MET A 702 13.93 30.19 17.10
N LYS A 703 14.48 29.39 18.03
CA LYS A 703 15.38 29.90 19.06
C LYS A 703 16.68 30.44 18.47
N GLN A 704 17.31 29.70 17.56
CA GLN A 704 18.52 30.15 16.86
C GLN A 704 18.26 31.45 16.08
N ASN A 705 17.13 31.55 15.36
CA ASN A 705 16.69 32.76 14.69
C ASN A 705 16.59 33.96 15.64
N ALA A 706 15.99 33.79 16.82
CA ALA A 706 15.86 34.83 17.83
C ALA A 706 17.19 35.23 18.49
N GLU A 707 18.12 34.27 18.68
CA GLU A 707 19.40 34.50 19.34
C GLU A 707 20.48 35.08 18.40
N THR A 708 20.48 34.73 17.12
CA THR A 708 21.55 35.12 16.16
C THR A 708 21.07 35.97 14.99
N GLY A 709 19.76 36.08 14.76
CA GLY A 709 19.17 36.69 13.56
C GLY A 709 19.21 35.78 12.30
N SER A 710 19.77 34.56 12.40
CA SER A 710 19.89 33.63 11.27
C SER A 710 18.52 33.21 10.74
N LYS A 711 18.30 33.35 9.43
CA LYS A 711 17.05 32.96 8.77
C LYS A 711 17.01 31.48 8.44
N LEU A 712 15.82 30.87 8.55
CA LEU A 712 15.54 29.51 8.08
C LEU A 712 15.53 29.48 6.55
N THR A 713 16.10 28.44 5.98
CA THR A 713 16.35 28.29 4.54
C THR A 713 15.55 27.16 3.92
N MET A 714 15.55 27.08 2.58
CA MET A 714 15.10 25.91 1.83
C MET A 714 15.76 24.60 2.31
N GLN A 715 17.05 24.65 2.67
CA GLN A 715 17.77 23.46 3.13
C GLN A 715 17.30 23.01 4.52
N ASP A 716 16.90 23.93 5.40
CA ASP A 716 16.33 23.56 6.70
C ASP A 716 15.00 22.83 6.54
N MET A 717 14.17 23.21 5.55
CA MET A 717 12.93 22.51 5.24
C MET A 717 13.21 21.09 4.70
N ILE A 718 14.23 20.94 3.83
CA ILE A 718 14.71 19.62 3.36
C ILE A 718 15.20 18.77 4.55
N ASN A 719 15.99 19.36 5.45
CA ASN A 719 16.54 18.68 6.62
C ASN A 719 15.45 18.18 7.59
N ILE A 720 14.38 18.96 7.80
CA ILE A 720 13.22 18.51 8.60
C ILE A 720 12.51 17.34 7.89
N GLN A 721 12.25 17.45 6.59
CA GLN A 721 11.55 16.41 5.82
C GLN A 721 12.36 15.10 5.68
N LEU A 722 13.67 15.18 5.89
CA LEU A 722 14.59 14.03 5.89
C LEU A 722 15.02 13.57 7.30
N ASP A 723 14.44 14.10 8.38
CA ASP A 723 14.89 13.75 9.74
C ASP A 723 14.51 12.30 10.10
N THR A 724 15.53 11.52 10.47
CA THR A 724 15.44 10.08 10.78
C THR A 724 15.57 9.77 12.27
N PHE A 725 15.37 10.75 13.16
CA PHE A 725 15.52 10.54 14.60
C PHE A 725 14.31 9.81 15.19
N SER A 726 14.55 8.66 15.82
CA SER A 726 13.52 7.87 16.48
C SER A 726 13.18 8.43 17.88
N VAL A 727 12.03 9.07 17.98
CA VAL A 727 11.47 9.48 19.28
C VAL A 727 11.04 8.26 20.10
N VAL A 728 10.60 7.17 19.47
CA VAL A 728 10.30 5.90 20.16
C VAL A 728 11.56 5.34 20.84
N TYR A 729 12.72 5.36 20.19
CA TYR A 729 13.99 4.96 20.81
C TYR A 729 14.33 5.82 22.03
N ARG A 730 14.19 7.15 21.94
CA ARG A 730 14.36 8.07 23.09
C ARG A 730 13.48 7.64 24.26
N ASP A 731 12.20 7.41 24.00
CA ASP A 731 11.21 7.00 24.98
C ASP A 731 11.45 5.60 25.55
N TYR A 732 12.04 4.69 24.76
CA TYR A 732 12.26 3.29 25.13
C TYR A 732 13.65 3.04 25.76
N LYS A 733 14.55 4.03 25.74
CA LYS A 733 15.93 3.91 26.24
C LYS A 733 16.02 3.38 27.67
N PHE A 734 15.06 3.72 28.54
CA PHE A 734 15.00 3.19 29.91
C PHE A 734 14.80 1.66 29.95
N MET A 735 14.09 1.07 28.98
CA MET A 735 13.87 -0.37 28.89
C MET A 735 15.18 -1.10 28.67
N PHE A 736 15.99 -0.62 27.72
CA PHE A 736 17.30 -1.20 27.42
C PHE A 736 18.24 -1.11 28.62
N VAL A 737 18.23 0.02 29.34
CA VAL A 737 18.97 0.17 30.61
C VAL A 737 18.50 -0.84 31.65
N ASN A 738 17.18 -1.02 31.85
CA ASN A 738 16.62 -2.00 32.79
C ASN A 738 16.98 -3.45 32.43
N MET A 739 17.15 -3.76 31.15
CA MET A 739 17.54 -5.09 30.67
C MET A 739 19.00 -5.46 31.01
N THR A 740 19.88 -4.49 31.27
CA THR A 740 21.35 -4.68 31.44
C THR A 740 21.72 -5.81 32.41
N SER A 741 21.17 -5.78 33.63
CA SER A 741 21.49 -6.77 34.69
C SER A 741 21.03 -8.19 34.37
N GLY A 742 19.99 -8.34 33.54
CA GLY A 742 19.53 -9.63 33.04
C GLY A 742 20.30 -10.08 31.80
N MET A 743 20.70 -9.13 30.95
CA MET A 743 21.48 -9.39 29.73
C MET A 743 22.91 -9.83 30.02
N ALA A 744 23.55 -9.27 31.06
CA ALA A 744 24.87 -9.71 31.53
C ALA A 744 24.91 -11.23 31.85
N LYS A 745 23.77 -11.80 32.30
CA LYS A 745 23.63 -13.25 32.58
C LYS A 745 23.46 -14.11 31.32
N LYS A 746 23.27 -13.51 30.14
CA LYS A 746 23.14 -14.20 28.84
C LYS A 746 24.47 -14.33 28.11
N GLY A 747 25.48 -13.52 28.48
CA GLY A 747 26.83 -13.54 27.91
C GLY A 747 27.22 -12.22 27.23
N SER A 748 28.53 -11.99 27.07
CA SER A 748 29.10 -10.75 26.54
C SER A 748 28.50 -10.34 25.20
N LYS A 749 28.40 -11.27 24.23
CA LYS A 749 27.75 -11.07 22.91
C LYS A 749 26.49 -10.20 22.99
N TYR A 750 25.56 -10.52 23.88
CA TYR A 750 24.29 -9.80 23.99
C TYR A 750 24.41 -8.53 24.83
N SER A 751 25.24 -8.54 25.87
CA SER A 751 25.48 -7.38 26.74
C SER A 751 26.18 -6.25 25.99
N ASP A 752 27.13 -6.56 25.12
CA ASP A 752 27.90 -5.61 24.32
C ASP A 752 27.00 -4.96 23.25
N LEU A 753 26.17 -5.76 22.57
CA LEU A 753 25.17 -5.27 21.59
C LEU A 753 24.09 -4.40 22.24
N LEU A 754 23.59 -4.79 23.43
CA LEU A 754 22.67 -3.97 24.22
C LEU A 754 23.34 -2.65 24.63
N THR A 755 24.62 -2.68 24.99
CA THR A 755 25.39 -1.46 25.34
C THR A 755 25.59 -0.55 24.13
N SER A 756 25.83 -1.11 22.93
CA SER A 756 25.88 -0.32 21.68
C SER A 756 24.53 0.37 21.42
N LEU A 757 23.42 -0.37 21.55
CA LEU A 757 22.07 0.18 21.38
C LEU A 757 21.74 1.27 22.42
N ILE A 758 22.15 1.11 23.68
CA ILE A 758 21.99 2.15 24.73
C ILE A 758 22.79 3.42 24.38
N ASN A 759 23.92 3.29 23.70
CA ASN A 759 24.79 4.42 23.32
C ASN A 759 24.49 4.99 21.92
N TRP A 760 23.51 4.44 21.21
CA TRP A 760 23.14 4.87 19.86
C TRP A 760 22.64 6.32 19.81
N ASP A 761 22.94 7.01 18.71
CA ASP A 761 22.53 8.39 18.42
C ASP A 761 21.03 8.55 18.11
N GLY A 762 20.33 7.44 17.85
CA GLY A 762 18.89 7.41 17.59
C GLY A 762 18.49 7.71 16.14
N TYR A 763 19.43 7.83 15.20
CA TYR A 763 19.12 8.14 13.80
C TYR A 763 19.10 6.88 12.93
N MET A 764 17.96 6.64 12.26
CA MET A 764 17.66 5.49 11.38
C MET A 764 18.39 5.55 10.02
N LYS A 765 19.71 5.75 10.06
CA LYS A 765 20.61 5.86 8.89
C LYS A 765 20.90 4.48 8.28
N LYS A 766 21.07 4.41 6.95
CA LYS A 766 21.39 3.17 6.19
C LYS A 766 22.64 2.45 6.70
N THR A 767 23.58 3.15 7.33
CA THR A 767 24.84 2.59 7.84
C THR A 767 24.79 2.11 9.29
N SER A 768 23.72 2.39 10.05
CA SER A 768 23.64 2.00 11.47
C SER A 768 23.33 0.51 11.64
N LYS A 769 24.00 -0.16 12.58
CA LYS A 769 23.65 -1.51 13.05
C LYS A 769 22.67 -1.47 14.21
N GLU A 770 22.75 -0.41 15.01
CA GLU A 770 21.87 -0.13 16.14
C GLU A 770 20.43 0.12 15.70
N ALA A 771 20.21 0.78 14.55
CA ALA A 771 18.90 0.88 13.90
C ALA A 771 18.28 -0.51 13.63
N SER A 772 19.07 -1.45 13.07
CA SER A 772 18.63 -2.84 12.88
C SER A 772 18.33 -3.56 14.20
N LEU A 773 19.12 -3.32 15.25
CA LEU A 773 18.86 -3.86 16.59
C LEU A 773 17.58 -3.28 17.21
N PHE A 774 17.31 -1.99 16.98
CA PHE A 774 16.15 -1.28 17.50
C PHE A 774 14.86 -1.77 16.83
N GLU A 775 14.80 -1.76 15.50
CA GLU A 775 13.64 -2.28 14.75
C GLU A 775 13.47 -3.79 14.93
N GLY A 776 14.58 -4.54 14.99
CA GLY A 776 14.57 -5.93 15.41
C GLY A 776 13.96 -6.12 16.79
N PHE A 777 14.29 -5.27 17.77
CA PHE A 777 13.67 -5.31 19.08
C PHE A 777 12.18 -4.96 19.03
N LEU A 778 11.77 -3.86 18.38
CA LEU A 778 10.37 -3.47 18.24
C LEU A 778 9.52 -4.59 17.64
N ARG A 779 10.02 -5.22 16.57
CA ARG A 779 9.36 -6.37 15.92
C ARG A 779 9.18 -7.56 16.85
N TYR A 780 10.24 -8.00 17.54
CA TYR A 780 10.19 -9.21 18.37
C TYR A 780 9.45 -8.97 19.69
N PHE A 781 9.65 -7.81 20.30
CA PHE A 781 8.95 -7.36 21.50
C PHE A 781 7.45 -7.15 21.21
N GLY A 782 7.11 -6.52 20.07
CA GLY A 782 5.75 -6.22 19.66
C GLY A 782 4.82 -7.44 19.50
N THR A 783 5.38 -8.66 19.48
CA THR A 783 4.59 -9.89 19.62
C THR A 783 3.94 -10.07 21.00
N LEU A 784 4.08 -9.12 21.94
CA LEU A 784 3.59 -9.19 23.33
C LEU A 784 2.10 -9.55 23.40
N ALA A 785 1.25 -8.73 22.77
CA ALA A 785 -0.21 -8.89 22.75
C ALA A 785 -0.72 -10.03 21.81
N SER A 786 0.14 -10.66 21.02
CA SER A 786 -0.26 -11.53 19.89
C SER A 786 -1.10 -12.76 20.27
N LYS A 787 -0.98 -13.24 21.51
CA LYS A 787 -1.81 -14.33 22.05
C LYS A 787 -3.24 -13.91 22.39
N GLU A 788 -3.46 -12.62 22.70
CA GLU A 788 -4.76 -12.09 23.10
C GLU A 788 -5.58 -11.60 21.89
N MET A 789 -4.92 -11.41 20.73
CA MET A 789 -5.48 -10.79 19.52
C MET A 789 -5.25 -11.63 18.24
N GLU A 790 -5.09 -12.95 18.40
CA GLU A 790 -4.76 -13.97 17.38
C GLU A 790 -4.03 -13.50 16.09
N GLY A 791 -2.70 -13.43 16.16
CA GLY A 791 -1.80 -13.76 15.05
C GLY A 791 -1.76 -12.84 13.83
N ALA A 792 -2.81 -12.80 13.01
CA ALA A 792 -2.86 -12.02 11.77
C ALA A 792 -3.20 -10.55 12.04
N GLU A 793 -4.22 -10.28 12.86
CA GLU A 793 -4.49 -8.92 13.31
C GLU A 793 -3.34 -8.44 14.22
N ALA A 794 -2.79 -9.31 15.08
CA ALA A 794 -1.60 -9.07 15.91
C ALA A 794 -0.40 -8.43 15.17
N ALA A 795 -0.23 -8.70 13.87
CA ALA A 795 0.81 -8.09 13.06
C ALA A 795 0.47 -6.62 12.69
N ASN A 796 -0.79 -6.33 12.39
CA ASN A 796 -1.30 -4.98 12.11
C ASN A 796 -1.33 -4.08 13.37
N TYR A 797 -1.47 -4.65 14.58
CA TYR A 797 -1.42 -3.86 15.82
C TYR A 797 -0.01 -3.32 16.17
N ARG A 798 1.09 -3.75 15.53
CA ARG A 798 2.46 -3.42 16.00
C ARG A 798 2.75 -1.93 16.18
N LEU A 799 2.20 -1.08 15.30
CA LEU A 799 2.31 0.37 15.39
C LEU A 799 1.34 0.94 16.45
N ALA A 800 0.09 0.46 16.42
CA ALA A 800 -1.01 0.85 17.30
C ALA A 800 -0.73 0.63 18.81
N LEU A 801 0.35 -0.05 19.16
CA LEU A 801 0.65 -0.50 20.52
C LEU A 801 1.87 0.19 21.16
N TRP A 802 2.52 1.19 20.55
CA TRP A 802 3.72 1.82 21.15
C TRP A 802 3.48 2.40 22.55
N TYR A 803 2.36 3.09 22.79
CA TYR A 803 2.02 3.55 24.15
C TYR A 803 1.74 2.36 25.11
N TYR A 804 1.00 1.34 24.66
CA TYR A 804 0.75 0.12 25.47
C TYR A 804 2.05 -0.62 25.84
N TYR A 805 2.98 -0.75 24.90
CA TYR A 805 4.29 -1.37 25.12
C TYR A 805 5.11 -0.60 26.16
N LYS A 806 5.12 0.74 26.09
CA LYS A 806 5.72 1.62 27.11
C LYS A 806 5.09 1.37 28.48
N ASP A 807 3.77 1.39 28.58
CA ASP A 807 3.04 1.21 29.83
C ASP A 807 3.14 -0.22 30.41
N ALA A 808 3.19 -1.25 29.56
CA ALA A 808 3.40 -2.63 29.97
C ALA A 808 4.80 -2.85 30.55
N MET A 809 5.82 -2.17 29.99
CA MET A 809 7.19 -2.20 30.52
C MET A 809 7.35 -1.38 31.80
N LEU A 810 6.66 -0.24 31.93
CA LEU A 810 6.64 0.56 33.16
C LEU A 810 5.95 -0.17 34.32
N ARG A 811 4.83 -0.86 34.07
CA ARG A 811 4.18 -1.73 35.07
C ARG A 811 4.96 -3.00 35.34
N ASN A 812 5.67 -3.51 34.32
CA ASN A 812 6.51 -4.72 34.32
C ASN A 812 5.78 -6.04 34.65
N ASN A 813 4.49 -6.01 34.99
CA ASN A 813 3.65 -7.15 35.38
C ASN A 813 2.35 -7.26 34.55
N ASP A 814 2.32 -6.74 33.31
CA ASP A 814 1.13 -6.84 32.46
C ASP A 814 0.78 -8.30 32.14
N GLN A 815 -0.52 -8.60 32.10
CA GLN A 815 -1.01 -9.94 31.85
C GLN A 815 -0.52 -10.54 30.52
N ALA A 816 -0.18 -9.73 29.51
CA ALA A 816 0.34 -10.26 28.25
C ALA A 816 1.70 -10.95 28.40
N CYS A 817 2.65 -10.40 29.18
CA CYS A 817 3.94 -11.08 29.37
C CYS A 817 3.79 -12.34 30.23
N ILE A 818 2.85 -12.34 31.18
CA ILE A 818 2.46 -13.52 31.98
C ILE A 818 1.81 -14.60 31.08
N ASN A 819 0.90 -14.23 30.19
CA ASN A 819 0.27 -15.10 29.19
C ASN A 819 1.29 -15.67 28.17
N GLN A 820 2.41 -14.98 27.96
CA GLN A 820 3.54 -15.47 27.18
C GLN A 820 4.44 -16.46 27.96
N GLY A 821 4.26 -16.60 29.28
CA GLY A 821 4.99 -17.52 30.14
C GLY A 821 6.15 -16.89 30.93
N TYR A 822 6.17 -15.56 31.08
CA TYR A 822 7.25 -14.81 31.73
C TYR A 822 6.78 -14.15 33.03
N SER A 823 7.63 -14.18 34.05
CA SER A 823 7.34 -13.57 35.36
C SER A 823 7.24 -12.05 35.30
N THR A 824 7.99 -11.41 34.39
CA THR A 824 7.96 -9.96 34.16
C THR A 824 8.05 -9.64 32.67
N CYS A 825 7.62 -8.43 32.29
CA CYS A 825 7.75 -7.96 30.92
C CYS A 825 9.21 -7.65 30.55
N THR A 826 10.07 -7.37 31.53
CA THR A 826 11.53 -7.26 31.36
C THR A 826 12.16 -8.61 31.00
N ASP A 827 11.75 -9.71 31.63
CA ASP A 827 12.22 -11.07 31.28
C ASP A 827 11.81 -11.45 29.86
N TYR A 828 10.58 -11.09 29.47
CA TYR A 828 10.09 -11.22 28.10
C TYR A 828 10.94 -10.39 27.11
N ALA A 829 11.22 -9.12 27.42
CA ALA A 829 12.03 -8.24 26.58
C ALA A 829 13.46 -8.78 26.38
N ILE A 830 14.12 -9.27 27.44
CA ILE A 830 15.44 -9.91 27.37
C ILE A 830 15.39 -11.14 26.45
N ALA A 831 14.39 -12.01 26.60
CA ALA A 831 14.26 -13.20 25.78
C ALA A 831 14.01 -12.88 24.30
N LYS A 832 13.22 -11.83 24.01
CA LYS A 832 12.99 -11.35 22.64
C LYS A 832 14.22 -10.70 22.01
N PHE A 833 15.01 -9.94 22.77
CA PHE A 833 16.26 -9.36 22.30
C PHE A 833 17.30 -10.44 21.96
N VAL A 834 17.48 -11.45 22.83
CA VAL A 834 18.37 -12.60 22.55
C VAL A 834 17.94 -13.34 21.29
N LEU A 835 16.64 -13.65 21.16
CA LEU A 835 16.10 -14.35 19.99
C LEU A 835 16.27 -13.54 18.68
N MET A 836 16.11 -12.22 18.74
CA MET A 836 16.37 -11.31 17.61
C MET A 836 17.84 -11.35 17.21
N VAL A 837 18.76 -11.18 18.16
CA VAL A 837 20.21 -11.22 17.91
C VAL A 837 20.61 -12.56 17.29
N ASP A 838 20.15 -13.68 17.83
CA ASP A 838 20.46 -15.00 17.28
C ASP A 838 19.85 -15.23 15.90
N THR A 839 18.67 -14.66 15.61
CA THR A 839 18.11 -14.70 14.24
C THR A 839 19.01 -13.95 13.26
N PHE A 840 19.47 -12.74 13.60
CA PHE A 840 20.39 -11.98 12.74
C PHE A 840 21.72 -12.70 12.52
N TYR A 841 22.34 -13.25 13.56
CA TYR A 841 23.56 -14.04 13.42
C TYR A 841 23.37 -15.31 12.57
N ASN A 842 22.24 -16.01 12.71
CA ASN A 842 21.94 -17.20 11.91
C ASN A 842 21.69 -16.88 10.43
N GLN A 843 21.14 -15.70 10.11
CA GLN A 843 20.79 -15.30 8.75
C GLN A 843 21.92 -14.55 8.02
N TYR A 844 22.70 -13.73 8.73
CA TYR A 844 23.69 -12.81 8.16
C TYR A 844 25.12 -13.03 8.67
N GLY A 845 25.34 -13.88 9.67
CA GLY A 845 26.65 -14.09 10.31
C GLY A 845 27.06 -12.98 11.30
N GLU A 846 26.45 -11.80 11.20
CA GLU A 846 26.65 -10.65 12.08
C GLU A 846 25.34 -9.85 12.24
N ILE A 847 25.37 -8.72 12.95
CA ILE A 847 24.29 -7.74 12.93
C ILE A 847 24.41 -6.91 11.64
N PRO A 848 23.43 -6.97 10.72
CA PRO A 848 23.47 -6.22 9.46
C PRO A 848 23.21 -4.73 9.68
N THR A 849 23.71 -3.86 8.80
CA THR A 849 23.33 -2.44 8.81
C THR A 849 21.90 -2.25 8.30
N TRP A 850 21.27 -1.12 8.64
CA TRP A 850 19.88 -0.86 8.28
C TRP A 850 19.64 -0.99 6.78
N GLY A 851 20.43 -0.32 5.93
CA GLY A 851 20.34 -0.41 4.46
C GLY A 851 20.79 -1.76 3.85
N THR A 852 21.14 -2.75 4.67
CA THR A 852 21.31 -4.15 4.25
C THR A 852 19.98 -4.91 4.29
N ILE A 853 19.14 -4.65 5.29
CA ILE A 853 17.85 -5.34 5.50
C ILE A 853 16.65 -4.49 5.08
N HIS A 854 16.80 -3.17 5.11
CA HIS A 854 15.78 -2.20 4.76
C HIS A 854 15.88 -1.83 3.28
N ALA A 855 14.76 -2.06 2.59
CA ALA A 855 14.56 -1.74 1.19
C ALA A 855 13.09 -1.39 0.97
N THR A 856 12.83 -0.54 -0.01
CA THR A 856 11.49 -0.08 -0.38
C THR A 856 11.16 -0.66 -1.76
N PRO A 857 10.63 -1.89 -1.83
CA PRO A 857 10.15 -2.45 -3.08
C PRO A 857 8.82 -1.78 -3.46
N ILE A 858 8.76 -1.22 -4.65
CA ILE A 858 7.58 -0.62 -5.25
C ILE A 858 7.13 -1.54 -6.39
N TYR A 859 5.92 -2.06 -6.26
CA TYR A 859 5.35 -3.01 -7.21
C TYR A 859 4.36 -2.32 -8.14
N HIS A 860 4.29 -2.81 -9.38
CA HIS A 860 3.27 -2.34 -10.31
C HIS A 860 1.87 -2.72 -9.83
N ILE A 861 0.88 -1.84 -10.02
CA ILE A 861 -0.51 -2.06 -9.60
C ILE A 861 -1.13 -3.32 -10.21
N ALA A 862 -0.72 -3.70 -11.43
CA ALA A 862 -1.14 -4.96 -12.07
C ALA A 862 -0.59 -6.21 -11.34
N GLY A 863 0.57 -6.10 -10.67
CA GLY A 863 1.03 -7.11 -9.72
C GLY A 863 2.43 -7.69 -9.91
N LYS A 864 3.09 -7.98 -8.78
CA LYS A 864 4.34 -8.74 -8.74
C LYS A 864 4.19 -10.21 -9.17
N ASP A 865 3.02 -10.79 -8.88
CA ASP A 865 2.72 -12.21 -9.13
C ASP A 865 2.30 -12.46 -10.59
N THR A 866 2.14 -11.39 -11.37
CA THR A 866 1.78 -11.40 -12.79
C THR A 866 3.02 -11.69 -13.63
N PRO A 867 3.07 -12.83 -14.36
CA PRO A 867 4.24 -13.21 -15.15
C PRO A 867 4.67 -12.12 -16.13
N ILE A 868 5.98 -11.98 -16.32
CA ILE A 868 6.64 -10.94 -17.13
C ILE A 868 6.47 -9.52 -16.56
N ILE A 869 5.25 -9.02 -16.35
CA ILE A 869 5.00 -7.66 -15.81
C ILE A 869 5.75 -7.49 -14.49
N GLY A 870 5.48 -8.32 -13.48
CA GLY A 870 6.02 -8.16 -12.14
C GLY A 870 7.55 -8.19 -12.06
N CYS A 871 8.23 -8.80 -13.03
CA CYS A 871 9.69 -8.85 -13.11
C CYS A 871 10.29 -7.62 -13.82
N LEU A 872 9.60 -7.08 -14.83
CA LEU A 872 10.05 -5.91 -15.58
C LEU A 872 9.72 -4.58 -14.88
N SER A 873 8.70 -4.58 -14.02
CA SER A 873 8.12 -3.36 -13.44
C SER A 873 8.52 -3.10 -11.98
N GLU A 874 9.29 -3.98 -11.33
CA GLU A 874 9.71 -3.85 -9.93
C GLU A 874 10.79 -2.77 -9.76
N ILE A 875 10.50 -1.79 -8.91
CA ILE A 875 11.47 -0.75 -8.49
C ILE A 875 11.90 -1.08 -7.07
N ILE A 876 13.21 -1.09 -6.79
CA ILE A 876 13.73 -1.34 -5.43
C ILE A 876 14.59 -0.16 -5.01
N LEU A 877 14.12 0.61 -4.02
CA LEU A 877 14.85 1.74 -3.46
C LEU A 877 15.47 1.38 -2.10
N LYS A 878 16.39 2.23 -1.63
CA LYS A 878 16.99 2.17 -0.29
C LYS A 878 16.90 3.54 0.38
N THR A 879 15.81 3.75 1.11
CA THR A 879 15.57 4.97 1.91
C THR A 879 16.23 4.87 3.29
N GLU A 880 16.16 5.97 4.04
CA GLU A 880 16.48 6.03 5.47
C GLU A 880 15.18 6.28 6.27
N GLY A 881 15.22 6.10 7.59
CA GLY A 881 14.04 6.28 8.44
C GLY A 881 13.47 4.97 8.98
N GLY A 882 12.43 5.12 9.79
CA GLY A 882 11.59 4.07 10.37
C GLY A 882 10.14 4.54 10.44
N THR A 883 9.27 3.83 11.16
CA THR A 883 7.83 4.12 11.06
C THR A 883 7.39 5.36 11.86
N GLU A 884 8.15 5.73 12.88
CA GLU A 884 7.93 6.88 13.76
C GLU A 884 8.70 8.15 13.38
N THR A 885 9.64 8.06 12.43
CA THR A 885 10.54 9.17 12.07
C THR A 885 9.85 10.17 11.14
N VAL A 886 10.33 11.41 11.06
CA VAL A 886 9.70 12.44 10.19
C VAL A 886 9.75 11.99 8.73
N LEU A 887 10.91 11.51 8.28
CA LEU A 887 11.03 10.70 7.06
C LEU A 887 10.46 9.30 7.32
N LEU A 888 9.13 9.18 7.28
CA LEU A 888 8.44 7.94 7.61
C LEU A 888 8.73 6.86 6.56
N ASN A 889 9.12 5.67 7.02
CA ASN A 889 9.16 4.45 6.21
C ASN A 889 8.58 3.31 7.06
N ASN A 890 7.39 2.82 6.68
CA ASN A 890 6.72 1.73 7.41
C ASN A 890 7.58 0.47 7.38
N VAL A 891 7.84 -0.16 8.53
CA VAL A 891 8.70 -1.34 8.60
C VAL A 891 7.85 -2.60 8.71
N ASP A 892 7.87 -3.40 7.65
CA ASP A 892 7.13 -4.66 7.58
C ASP A 892 7.84 -5.83 8.30
N GLU A 893 7.22 -7.00 8.24
CA GLU A 893 7.77 -8.26 8.77
C GLU A 893 8.95 -8.86 7.98
N ASN A 894 9.51 -8.15 7.01
CA ASN A 894 10.73 -8.46 6.30
C ASN A 894 11.78 -7.34 6.46
N TYR A 895 11.48 -6.33 7.29
CA TYR A 895 12.19 -5.05 7.43
C TYR A 895 12.12 -4.16 6.16
N GLN A 896 11.27 -4.51 5.21
CA GLN A 896 11.01 -3.75 4.00
C GLN A 896 9.96 -2.68 4.24
N THR A 897 9.91 -1.70 3.33
CA THR A 897 8.91 -0.64 3.35
C THR A 897 7.92 -0.77 2.22
N ASN A 898 6.64 -0.91 2.60
CA ASN A 898 5.52 -0.82 1.68
C ASN A 898 4.83 0.55 1.71
N GLU A 899 5.06 1.41 2.71
CA GLU A 899 4.37 2.71 2.85
C GLU A 899 5.31 3.83 3.32
N GLY A 900 5.18 5.02 2.74
CA GLY A 900 6.03 6.20 2.98
C GLY A 900 5.73 7.34 2.00
N PRO A 901 6.59 8.38 1.91
CA PRO A 901 6.38 9.55 1.05
C PRO A 901 6.20 9.24 -0.44
N VAL A 902 4.95 9.17 -0.90
CA VAL A 902 4.61 8.99 -2.33
C VAL A 902 4.77 10.28 -3.14
N TYR A 903 4.79 11.42 -2.46
CA TYR A 903 5.15 12.72 -3.02
C TYR A 903 5.86 13.53 -1.93
N ARG A 904 6.78 14.40 -2.33
CA ARG A 904 7.31 15.44 -1.43
C ARG A 904 7.37 16.76 -2.17
N GLN A 905 6.86 17.80 -1.52
CA GLN A 905 6.98 19.19 -1.98
C GLN A 905 7.58 20.11 -0.93
N ILE A 906 8.30 21.14 -1.39
CA ILE A 906 8.57 22.35 -0.63
C ILE A 906 8.42 23.57 -1.56
N LEU A 907 7.52 24.49 -1.21
CA LEU A 907 7.08 25.61 -2.06
C LEU A 907 7.61 26.96 -1.56
N THR A 908 7.84 27.90 -2.47
CA THR A 908 8.10 29.32 -2.16
C THR A 908 7.63 30.24 -3.28
N PHE A 909 7.15 31.43 -2.92
CA PHE A 909 6.80 32.49 -3.86
C PHE A 909 7.93 33.52 -3.91
N ASN A 910 8.89 33.30 -4.79
CA ASN A 910 9.99 34.24 -5.05
C ASN A 910 10.27 34.33 -6.55
N ASN A 911 9.96 35.48 -7.16
CA ASN A 911 10.08 35.70 -8.60
C ASN A 911 11.53 35.73 -9.12
N ALA A 912 12.53 35.77 -8.23
CA ALA A 912 13.93 35.63 -8.60
C ALA A 912 14.47 34.19 -8.42
N LEU A 913 13.68 33.29 -7.80
CA LEU A 913 14.13 31.97 -7.36
C LEU A 913 13.04 30.88 -7.51
N HIS A 914 12.08 31.01 -8.45
CA HIS A 914 11.00 30.04 -8.67
C HIS A 914 11.56 28.61 -8.85
N ARG A 915 11.57 27.85 -7.76
CA ARG A 915 12.18 26.52 -7.62
C ARG A 915 11.48 25.78 -6.48
N ASP A 916 10.20 25.46 -6.69
CA ASP A 916 9.54 24.51 -5.79
C ASP A 916 10.29 23.18 -5.88
N LYS A 917 10.56 22.56 -4.73
CA LYS A 917 11.23 21.26 -4.66
C LYS A 917 10.20 20.16 -4.76
N LEU A 918 10.15 19.42 -5.87
CA LEU A 918 9.15 18.36 -6.11
C LEU A 918 9.85 17.03 -6.38
N ILE A 919 9.31 15.91 -5.88
CA ILE A 919 9.84 14.56 -6.18
C ILE A 919 8.78 13.47 -5.96
N LEU A 920 8.79 12.43 -6.81
CA LEU A 920 8.08 11.15 -6.65
C LEU A 920 9.08 10.01 -6.38
N PRO A 921 8.67 8.90 -5.74
CA PRO A 921 9.51 7.70 -5.57
C PRO A 921 9.62 6.86 -6.85
N THR A 922 8.65 6.99 -7.76
CA THR A 922 8.69 6.42 -9.12
C THR A 922 9.03 7.53 -10.13
N GLY A 923 8.73 7.35 -11.41
CA GLY A 923 8.61 8.44 -12.37
C GLY A 923 7.15 8.91 -12.55
N ASN A 924 6.92 9.77 -13.53
CA ASN A 924 5.59 10.33 -13.80
C ASN A 924 4.69 9.41 -14.65
N ASP A 925 5.28 8.62 -15.54
CA ASP A 925 4.58 7.78 -16.51
C ASP A 925 4.22 6.40 -15.90
N GLY A 926 3.00 5.92 -16.14
CA GLY A 926 2.56 4.60 -15.68
C GLY A 926 2.92 3.46 -16.62
N ASN A 927 3.32 3.73 -17.85
CA ASN A 927 3.74 2.71 -18.80
C ASN A 927 5.10 2.12 -18.39
N ILE A 928 5.13 0.82 -18.07
CA ILE A 928 6.32 0.07 -17.64
C ILE A 928 7.49 0.09 -18.66
N PHE A 929 7.24 0.48 -19.91
CA PHE A 929 8.25 0.62 -20.95
C PHE A 929 8.69 2.07 -21.21
N ALA A 930 8.10 3.05 -20.51
CA ALA A 930 8.46 4.45 -20.63
C ALA A 930 9.79 4.76 -19.92
N LYS A 931 10.58 5.66 -20.50
CA LYS A 931 11.81 6.18 -19.89
C LYS A 931 11.55 6.85 -18.53
N ASN A 932 10.35 7.38 -18.33
CA ASN A 932 9.96 8.15 -17.15
C ASN A 932 9.08 7.33 -16.18
N TYR A 933 9.28 6.00 -16.12
CA TYR A 933 8.58 5.08 -15.22
C TYR A 933 9.21 4.99 -13.81
N ASP A 934 10.55 4.96 -13.71
CA ASP A 934 11.30 4.88 -12.44
C ASP A 934 12.38 5.98 -12.28
N ASN A 935 12.45 6.93 -13.22
CA ASN A 935 13.56 7.87 -13.39
C ASN A 935 13.86 8.77 -12.17
N MET A 936 12.87 9.14 -11.35
CA MET A 936 13.09 9.98 -10.16
C MET A 936 13.52 9.19 -8.92
N GLY A 937 13.36 7.85 -8.91
CA GLY A 937 13.52 7.02 -7.71
C GLY A 937 14.90 7.06 -7.07
N THR A 938 15.97 7.22 -7.86
CA THR A 938 17.33 7.38 -7.34
C THR A 938 17.51 8.72 -6.61
N LEU A 939 17.02 9.82 -7.19
CA LEU A 939 17.04 11.14 -6.54
C LEU A 939 16.23 11.10 -5.24
N TYR A 940 15.03 10.53 -5.30
CA TYR A 940 14.18 10.31 -4.14
C TYR A 940 14.91 9.57 -3.01
N ALA A 941 15.56 8.42 -3.31
CA ALA A 941 16.24 7.58 -2.32
C ALA A 941 17.51 8.23 -1.71
N ASN A 942 18.06 9.25 -2.37
CA ASN A 942 19.16 10.07 -1.87
C ASN A 942 18.69 11.29 -1.06
N GLY A 943 17.40 11.60 -1.05
CA GLY A 943 16.85 12.82 -0.44
C GLY A 943 16.97 14.06 -1.35
N GLU A 944 17.14 13.86 -2.65
CA GLU A 944 17.23 14.92 -3.67
C GLU A 944 15.83 15.25 -4.25
N TYR A 945 15.71 16.43 -4.87
CA TYR A 945 14.43 16.97 -5.39
C TYR A 945 14.65 17.62 -6.76
N LEU A 946 13.62 17.56 -7.62
CA LEU A 946 13.58 18.33 -8.85
C LEU A 946 13.23 19.80 -8.55
N ASP A 947 13.74 20.70 -9.40
CA ASP A 947 13.32 22.11 -9.42
C ASP A 947 12.10 22.27 -10.35
N SER A 948 10.96 22.64 -9.78
CA SER A 948 9.78 23.14 -10.49
C SER A 948 10.13 24.41 -11.27
N LYS A 949 9.87 24.41 -12.58
CA LYS A 949 9.93 25.57 -13.48
C LYS A 949 8.52 25.86 -14.00
N TYR A 950 8.11 27.11 -14.20
CA TYR A 950 6.78 27.35 -14.78
C TYR A 950 6.67 26.87 -16.25
N VAL A 951 5.44 26.76 -16.74
CA VAL A 951 5.07 26.34 -18.11
C VAL A 951 5.75 27.15 -19.23
N GLU A 952 6.15 28.39 -18.94
CA GLU A 952 6.87 29.28 -19.87
C GLU A 952 8.41 29.16 -19.76
N GLU A 953 8.92 28.52 -18.70
CA GLU A 953 10.36 28.43 -18.34
C GLU A 953 10.94 27.00 -18.52
N ALA A 954 10.09 26.01 -18.78
CA ALA A 954 10.47 24.60 -18.82
C ALA A 954 11.30 24.22 -20.07
N ASP A 955 12.38 23.45 -19.86
CA ASP A 955 13.13 22.81 -20.95
C ASP A 955 12.39 21.55 -21.39
N ILE A 956 11.79 21.60 -22.57
CA ILE A 956 10.78 20.64 -23.02
C ILE A 956 11.37 19.71 -24.07
N SER A 957 11.28 18.40 -23.84
CA SER A 957 11.73 17.36 -24.78
C SER A 957 10.67 17.06 -25.83
N ASP A 958 9.40 17.03 -25.42
CA ASP A 958 8.29 16.57 -26.25
C ASP A 958 7.12 17.56 -26.19
N THR A 959 6.54 17.87 -27.36
CA THR A 959 5.40 18.79 -27.50
C THR A 959 4.31 18.15 -28.36
N PHE A 960 3.12 18.07 -27.80
CA PHE A 960 1.90 17.63 -28.45
C PHE A 960 0.93 18.82 -28.54
N VAL A 961 0.34 19.01 -29.71
CA VAL A 961 -0.67 20.04 -29.95
C VAL A 961 -1.97 19.33 -30.27
N ILE A 962 -3.03 19.61 -29.51
CA ILE A 962 -4.37 19.16 -29.86
C ILE A 962 -5.02 20.26 -30.69
N ASN A 963 -4.98 20.10 -32.02
CA ASN A 963 -5.77 20.88 -32.98
C ASN A 963 -7.14 20.23 -33.09
N VAL A 964 -8.05 20.53 -32.16
CA VAL A 964 -9.34 19.81 -32.07
C VAL A 964 -10.32 20.11 -33.23
N SER A 965 -9.97 21.02 -34.14
CA SER A 965 -10.71 21.32 -35.37
C SER A 965 -10.38 20.41 -36.55
N GLU A 966 -9.42 19.49 -36.39
CA GLU A 966 -8.96 18.48 -37.36
C GLU A 966 -9.14 17.06 -36.79
#